data_AF-A0A534W8X1-F1
#
_entry.id   AF-A0A534W8X1-F1
#
_cell.length_a   1.000
_cell.length_b   1.000
_cell.length_c   1.000
_cell.angle_alpha   90.00
_cell.angle_beta   90.00
_cell.angle_gamma   90.00
#
_symmetry.space_group_name_H-M   'P 1'
#
loop_
_entity.id
_entity.type
_entity.pdbx_description
1 polymer ?
#
loop_
_entity_poly.entity_id
_entity_poly.type
_entity_poly.pdbx_seq_one_letter_code
_entity_poly.pdbx_strand_id
1 'polypeptide(L)'
;MIRIRPGRSWRLNPGYLDELRALSPPGARSFDGGGILDVVGIEVDGVDIAAGVGEAEVLVAVDELLAALRHLGEGSAAAQATVGRGPTELVLEARGPDVLLSLVTLAPPARMLASGLLLDSGRLWSAAAAAARSLAADLVRISPALVHSPLLRRLRGASPRPPAGRTGAPAWPHAEGRSFVARSGRGAVRCEVQVPAAAAARLADRTEVPQAQLAPLLGSGAVALRFAGAPALQSEGPVYLALRNLVREAEALVRAWEAGEPAFQLRFASIELTCDLTRDEVRAPGWRAPAAVAPAALALALAGAARAYAEKAQKLAGRPVESDDPLRDLRATAARLARHCAELASGELRRSPEVVAAPPPPKAVRAPQPPLSHGRIRRLVYRQGWRAPAEERPGAIWPSPGVVVTVGLHHAVGRDAASGRTLFEEPCRFAVRAWNGDDLFVSGADSLARIDPLTGAARWRRRMPAAAELWALPGGVIRASTSGLERFSDAGTQAWRSRLPGGAPTEAIHAEGVLACAGRGVLTALDAADGRPLWKRRARVLALASSPGRLVALCGGARPANLLIAIDPHSGRVLWERPLPQGSEAALCVWTDSALIVSGERRRELTAARLGDGTRRFSTALPFPGHALLVADEQALIATGPGGAAARIDERGRIAWQLEPEGDSPAERALLQRGVALLRRGGVLLCETASGHELARLASGPPKLAAVADDMSVALLDEDDVLSFHRLATHLSVV
;
A
#
# COMPACT_ATOMS: atom_id res chain seq x y z
N MET A 1 -2.55 10.86 -45.96
CA MET A 1 -3.65 9.92 -45.65
C MET A 1 -3.62 9.61 -44.16
N ILE A 2 -4.75 9.75 -43.45
CA ILE A 2 -4.85 9.42 -42.02
C ILE A 2 -5.77 8.20 -41.87
N ARG A 3 -5.33 7.16 -41.14
CA ARG A 3 -6.14 5.99 -40.81
C ARG A 3 -5.94 5.61 -39.34
N ILE A 4 -7.04 5.29 -38.65
CA ILE A 4 -7.01 4.69 -37.32
C ILE A 4 -7.48 3.26 -37.47
N ARG A 5 -6.65 2.29 -37.07
CA ARG A 5 -6.85 0.86 -37.26
C ARG A 5 -6.91 0.16 -35.90
N PRO A 6 -8.10 -0.01 -35.33
CA PRO A 6 -8.27 -0.87 -34.16
C PRO A 6 -7.94 -2.32 -34.52
N GLY A 7 -7.22 -2.98 -33.64
CA GLY A 7 -6.92 -4.40 -33.72
C GLY A 7 -8.19 -5.24 -33.73
N ARG A 8 -8.05 -6.47 -34.27
CA ARG A 8 -9.14 -7.44 -34.42
C ARG A 8 -8.84 -8.78 -33.76
N SER A 9 -7.66 -8.94 -33.18
CA SER A 9 -7.19 -10.15 -32.51
C SER A 9 -8.02 -10.44 -31.26
N TRP A 10 -8.54 -9.41 -30.58
CA TRP A 10 -9.44 -9.58 -29.43
C TRP A 10 -10.70 -10.41 -29.76
N ARG A 11 -11.11 -10.44 -31.03
CA ARG A 11 -12.26 -11.24 -31.51
C ARG A 11 -11.98 -12.73 -31.57
N LEU A 12 -10.71 -13.12 -31.48
CA LEU A 12 -10.28 -14.51 -31.49
C LEU A 12 -10.04 -15.02 -30.06
N ASN A 13 -10.10 -14.14 -29.06
CA ASN A 13 -9.96 -14.54 -27.66
C ASN A 13 -11.28 -15.14 -27.15
N PRO A 14 -11.33 -16.45 -26.82
CA PRO A 14 -12.56 -17.08 -26.38
C PRO A 14 -13.08 -16.50 -25.07
N GLY A 15 -12.21 -16.08 -24.14
CA GLY A 15 -12.62 -15.45 -22.88
C GLY A 15 -13.41 -14.17 -23.09
N TYR A 16 -12.92 -13.27 -23.96
CA TYR A 16 -13.65 -12.04 -24.30
C TYR A 16 -14.98 -12.31 -24.99
N LEU A 17 -15.00 -13.28 -25.92
CA LEU A 17 -16.22 -13.63 -26.64
C LEU A 17 -17.27 -14.22 -25.70
N ASP A 18 -16.88 -15.11 -24.80
CA ASP A 18 -17.78 -15.76 -23.86
C ASP A 18 -18.35 -14.75 -22.87
N GLU A 19 -17.52 -13.86 -22.31
CA GLU A 19 -17.97 -12.75 -21.47
C GLU A 19 -18.98 -11.84 -22.19
N LEU A 20 -18.65 -11.41 -23.43
CA LEU A 20 -19.54 -10.54 -24.21
C LEU A 20 -20.87 -11.21 -24.56
N ARG A 21 -20.86 -12.51 -24.89
CA ARG A 21 -22.07 -13.28 -25.22
C ARG A 21 -22.90 -13.59 -23.98
N ALA A 22 -22.27 -13.72 -22.81
CA ALA A 22 -22.95 -13.94 -21.54
C ALA A 22 -23.61 -12.68 -20.97
N LEU A 23 -23.35 -11.49 -21.54
CA LEU A 23 -23.94 -10.23 -21.07
C LEU A 23 -25.47 -10.25 -21.14
N SER A 24 -26.10 -10.28 -19.97
CA SER A 24 -27.53 -10.02 -19.81
C SER A 24 -27.85 -8.53 -20.01
N PRO A 25 -29.10 -8.13 -20.33
CA PRO A 25 -29.47 -6.73 -20.55
C PRO A 25 -29.04 -5.74 -19.44
N PRO A 26 -29.06 -6.08 -18.14
CA PRO A 26 -28.51 -5.22 -17.10
C PRO A 26 -26.98 -5.05 -17.21
N GLY A 27 -26.25 -6.16 -17.40
CA GLY A 27 -24.79 -6.14 -17.56
C GLY A 27 -24.34 -5.43 -18.84
N ALA A 28 -25.12 -5.52 -19.91
CA ALA A 28 -24.88 -4.79 -21.15
C ALA A 28 -25.03 -3.26 -20.99
N ARG A 29 -25.86 -2.78 -20.04
CA ARG A 29 -25.99 -1.34 -19.75
C ARG A 29 -24.81 -0.78 -18.97
N SER A 30 -24.16 -1.61 -18.16
CA SER A 30 -22.96 -1.24 -17.39
C SER A 30 -21.65 -1.54 -18.12
N PHE A 31 -21.70 -2.16 -19.31
CA PHE A 31 -20.51 -2.44 -20.10
C PHE A 31 -19.84 -1.15 -20.58
N ASP A 32 -18.59 -0.95 -20.16
CA ASP A 32 -17.75 0.23 -20.41
C ASP A 32 -16.60 -0.07 -21.39
N GLY A 33 -16.45 -1.32 -21.83
CA GLY A 33 -15.40 -1.74 -22.76
C GLY A 33 -14.04 -1.99 -22.13
N GLY A 34 -13.91 -1.84 -20.81
CA GLY A 34 -12.67 -2.11 -20.08
C GLY A 34 -12.24 -3.58 -20.17
N GLY A 35 -10.93 -3.83 -20.13
CA GLY A 35 -10.37 -5.19 -20.15
C GLY A 35 -10.27 -5.88 -21.52
N ILE A 36 -10.86 -5.34 -22.59
CA ILE A 36 -10.68 -5.86 -23.96
C ILE A 36 -9.45 -5.25 -24.60
N LEU A 37 -8.41 -6.06 -24.75
CA LEU A 37 -7.09 -5.60 -25.16
C LEU A 37 -6.77 -5.91 -26.61
N ASP A 38 -6.30 -4.90 -27.34
CA ASP A 38 -5.74 -5.05 -28.68
C ASP A 38 -4.90 -3.81 -29.06
N VAL A 39 -4.20 -3.86 -30.17
CA VAL A 39 -3.40 -2.73 -30.68
C VAL A 39 -4.29 -1.67 -31.32
N VAL A 40 -3.95 -0.39 -31.17
CA VAL A 40 -4.55 0.71 -31.94
C VAL A 40 -3.47 1.31 -32.84
N GLY A 41 -3.53 0.99 -34.14
CA GLY A 41 -2.63 1.58 -35.13
C GLY A 41 -3.11 2.97 -35.54
N ILE A 42 -2.20 3.93 -35.65
CA ILE A 42 -2.49 5.29 -36.12
C ILE A 42 -1.54 5.58 -37.27
N GLU A 43 -2.04 5.49 -38.49
CA GLU A 43 -1.26 5.64 -39.70
C GLU A 43 -1.41 7.06 -40.25
N VAL A 44 -0.28 7.77 -40.34
CA VAL A 44 -0.16 9.09 -40.95
C VAL A 44 0.77 8.96 -42.15
N ASP A 45 0.22 9.21 -43.34
CA ASP A 45 0.95 9.15 -44.61
C ASP A 45 1.69 7.81 -44.83
N GLY A 46 1.07 6.70 -44.39
CA GLY A 46 1.59 5.35 -44.54
C GLY A 46 2.51 4.89 -43.41
N VAL A 47 2.83 5.77 -42.45
CA VAL A 47 3.64 5.43 -41.27
C VAL A 47 2.73 5.24 -40.06
N ASP A 48 2.78 4.07 -39.43
CA ASP A 48 2.10 3.84 -38.15
C ASP A 48 2.90 4.51 -37.02
N ILE A 49 2.41 5.66 -36.55
CA ILE A 49 3.06 6.43 -35.49
C ILE A 49 2.85 5.79 -34.11
N ALA A 50 1.88 4.88 -33.99
CA ALA A 50 1.64 4.07 -32.81
C ALA A 50 2.39 2.72 -32.87
N ALA A 51 3.27 2.52 -33.87
CA ALA A 51 4.10 1.32 -33.93
C ALA A 51 4.97 1.18 -32.67
N GLY A 52 4.85 0.04 -31.99
CA GLY A 52 5.55 -0.23 -30.74
C GLY A 52 4.84 0.29 -29.48
N VAL A 53 3.67 0.92 -29.61
CA VAL A 53 2.73 1.08 -28.50
C VAL A 53 2.14 -0.30 -28.20
N GLY A 54 2.20 -0.74 -26.94
CA GLY A 54 1.64 -2.03 -26.52
C GLY A 54 0.11 -2.10 -26.67
N GLU A 55 -0.47 -3.23 -26.31
CA GLU A 55 -1.93 -3.40 -26.32
C GLU A 55 -2.63 -2.31 -25.51
N ALA A 56 -3.75 -1.82 -26.02
CA ALA A 56 -4.63 -0.84 -25.41
C ALA A 56 -5.99 -1.48 -25.08
N GLU A 57 -6.73 -0.88 -24.15
CA GLU A 57 -8.17 -1.14 -24.05
C GLU A 57 -8.85 -0.56 -25.30
N VAL A 58 -8.91 -1.35 -26.36
CA VAL A 58 -9.13 -0.88 -27.75
C VAL A 58 -10.43 -0.10 -27.91
N LEU A 59 -11.46 -0.46 -27.13
CA LEU A 59 -12.75 0.22 -27.13
C LEU A 59 -12.70 1.56 -26.40
N VAL A 60 -12.05 1.58 -25.24
CA VAL A 60 -11.87 2.78 -24.41
C VAL A 60 -11.00 3.79 -25.14
N ALA A 61 -9.87 3.37 -25.70
CA ALA A 61 -8.95 4.24 -26.44
C ALA A 61 -9.62 4.95 -27.63
N VAL A 62 -10.49 4.25 -28.37
CA VAL A 62 -11.22 4.87 -29.50
C VAL A 62 -12.34 5.80 -29.02
N ASP A 63 -13.02 5.47 -27.93
CA ASP A 63 -14.04 6.36 -27.32
C ASP A 63 -13.40 7.64 -26.76
N GLU A 64 -12.27 7.53 -26.07
CA GLU A 64 -11.49 8.67 -25.57
C GLU A 64 -10.97 9.54 -26.70
N LEU A 65 -10.46 8.96 -27.78
CA LEU A 65 -10.05 9.72 -28.96
C LEU A 65 -11.21 10.51 -29.57
N LEU A 66 -12.40 9.91 -29.66
CA LEU A 66 -13.59 10.61 -30.11
C LEU A 66 -14.02 11.72 -29.16
N ALA A 67 -13.92 11.51 -27.84
CA ALA A 67 -14.20 12.53 -26.84
C ALA A 67 -13.22 13.70 -26.95
N ALA A 68 -11.92 13.43 -27.08
CA ALA A 68 -10.88 14.42 -27.25
C ALA A 68 -11.12 15.28 -28.50
N LEU A 69 -11.40 14.64 -29.64
CA LEU A 69 -11.72 15.35 -30.87
C LEU A 69 -12.97 16.23 -30.70
N ARG A 70 -14.00 15.73 -30.02
CA ARG A 70 -15.22 16.49 -29.73
C ARG A 70 -14.93 17.76 -28.93
N HIS A 71 -14.09 17.68 -27.91
CA HIS A 71 -13.68 18.85 -27.14
C HIS A 71 -12.99 19.90 -28.00
N LEU A 72 -12.14 19.48 -28.96
CA LEU A 72 -11.55 20.41 -29.94
C LEU A 72 -12.62 21.04 -30.83
N GLY A 73 -13.58 20.26 -31.32
CA GLY A 73 -14.70 20.75 -32.13
C GLY A 73 -15.65 21.70 -31.38
N GLU A 74 -15.73 21.56 -30.05
CA GLU A 74 -16.46 22.46 -29.15
C GLU A 74 -15.68 23.75 -28.83
N GLY A 75 -14.45 23.89 -29.33
CA GLY A 75 -13.61 25.08 -29.20
C GLY A 75 -12.51 24.99 -28.16
N SER A 76 -12.27 23.82 -27.55
CA SER A 76 -11.13 23.63 -26.64
C SER A 76 -9.81 23.74 -27.41
N ALA A 77 -8.83 24.43 -26.85
CA ALA A 77 -7.54 24.63 -27.53
C ALA A 77 -6.64 23.38 -27.55
N ALA A 78 -6.83 22.46 -26.61
CA ALA A 78 -6.18 21.16 -26.59
C ALA A 78 -7.10 20.10 -25.95
N ALA A 79 -6.86 18.85 -26.32
CA ALA A 79 -7.50 17.67 -25.74
C ALA A 79 -6.50 16.50 -25.67
N GLN A 80 -6.76 15.50 -24.84
CA GLN A 80 -5.93 14.29 -24.76
C GLN A 80 -6.77 13.01 -24.77
N ALA A 81 -6.17 11.90 -25.22
CA ALA A 81 -6.77 10.57 -25.20
C ALA A 81 -5.71 9.50 -24.91
N THR A 82 -6.07 8.50 -24.11
CA THR A 82 -5.18 7.40 -23.74
C THR A 82 -5.20 6.33 -24.82
N VAL A 83 -4.02 5.88 -25.24
CA VAL A 83 -3.84 4.81 -26.24
C VAL A 83 -2.79 3.82 -25.73
N GLY A 84 -3.20 2.80 -24.99
CA GLY A 84 -2.30 1.73 -24.52
C GLY A 84 -2.52 1.32 -23.05
N ARG A 85 -1.96 0.17 -22.65
CA ARG A 85 -1.89 -0.31 -21.26
C ARG A 85 -0.90 0.45 -20.39
N GLY A 86 0.09 1.09 -21.01
CA GLY A 86 0.90 2.11 -20.37
C GLY A 86 0.20 3.47 -20.51
N PRO A 87 0.56 4.48 -19.70
CA PRO A 87 0.07 5.85 -19.86
C PRO A 87 0.66 6.48 -21.14
N THR A 88 0.26 5.97 -22.29
CA THR A 88 0.60 6.50 -23.60
C THR A 88 -0.56 7.36 -24.05
N GLU A 89 -0.28 8.63 -24.28
CA GLU A 89 -1.25 9.70 -24.43
C GLU A 89 -1.09 10.30 -25.82
N LEU A 90 -2.20 10.45 -26.52
CA LEU A 90 -2.33 11.34 -27.65
C LEU A 90 -2.69 12.72 -27.13
N VAL A 91 -1.80 13.68 -27.36
CA VAL A 91 -2.06 15.09 -27.08
C VAL A 91 -2.35 15.80 -28.39
N LEU A 92 -3.52 16.43 -28.45
CA LEU A 92 -4.04 17.11 -29.64
C LEU A 92 -4.16 18.60 -29.34
N GLU A 93 -3.47 19.45 -30.09
CA GLU A 93 -3.58 20.91 -29.98
C GLU A 93 -4.21 21.50 -31.25
N ALA A 94 -5.21 22.37 -31.08
CA ALA A 94 -5.85 23.03 -32.22
C ALA A 94 -4.91 24.05 -32.88
N ARG A 95 -4.84 24.01 -34.21
CA ARG A 95 -4.06 24.92 -35.07
C ARG A 95 -4.90 25.34 -36.27
N GLY A 96 -5.93 26.14 -36.01
CA GLY A 96 -6.87 26.57 -37.05
C GLY A 96 -7.64 25.38 -37.64
N PRO A 97 -7.55 25.08 -38.95
CA PRO A 97 -8.17 23.89 -39.55
C PRO A 97 -7.41 22.59 -39.24
N ASP A 98 -6.19 22.70 -38.71
CA ASP A 98 -5.33 21.56 -38.42
C ASP A 98 -5.29 21.25 -36.92
N VAL A 99 -4.80 20.06 -36.60
CA VAL A 99 -4.51 19.58 -35.24
C VAL A 99 -3.04 19.19 -35.19
N LEU A 100 -2.30 19.76 -34.25
CA LEU A 100 -0.96 19.32 -33.92
C LEU A 100 -1.06 18.12 -32.98
N LEU A 101 -0.63 16.96 -33.45
CA LEU A 101 -0.63 15.71 -32.72
C LEU A 101 0.75 15.42 -32.14
N SER A 102 0.77 15.05 -30.86
CA SER A 102 1.94 14.49 -30.19
C SER A 102 1.56 13.16 -29.53
N LEU A 103 2.38 12.13 -29.73
CA LEU A 103 2.24 10.84 -29.07
C LEU A 103 3.29 10.75 -27.96
N VAL A 104 2.85 10.62 -26.72
CA VAL A 104 3.70 10.66 -25.53
C VAL A 104 3.52 9.38 -24.74
N THR A 105 4.61 8.74 -24.33
CA THR A 105 4.52 7.67 -23.32
C THR A 105 5.03 8.18 -21.99
N LEU A 106 4.26 7.99 -20.92
CA LEU A 106 4.70 8.22 -19.53
C LEU A 106 5.27 6.94 -18.89
N ALA A 107 5.23 5.82 -19.63
CA ALA A 107 5.89 4.58 -19.24
C ALA A 107 7.41 4.77 -19.24
N PRO A 108 8.17 4.09 -18.37
CA PRO A 108 9.64 4.17 -18.34
C PRO A 108 10.33 3.71 -19.65
N PRO A 109 11.21 4.53 -20.28
CA PRO A 109 11.43 5.96 -20.04
C PRO A 109 10.35 6.83 -20.67
N ALA A 110 9.87 7.82 -19.90
CA ALA A 110 8.87 8.76 -20.37
C ALA A 110 9.45 9.62 -21.49
N ARG A 111 8.79 9.68 -22.65
CA ARG A 111 9.31 10.37 -23.84
C ARG A 111 8.20 10.68 -24.84
N MET A 112 8.48 11.58 -25.77
CA MET A 112 7.67 11.73 -26.99
C MET A 112 8.06 10.62 -27.96
N LEU A 113 7.08 9.85 -28.43
CA LEU A 113 7.25 8.84 -29.48
C LEU A 113 7.12 9.48 -30.86
N ALA A 114 6.19 10.43 -30.99
CA ALA A 114 6.04 11.29 -32.15
C ALA A 114 5.66 12.70 -31.70
N SER A 115 6.15 13.71 -32.40
CA SER A 115 5.87 15.12 -32.11
C SER A 115 5.78 15.91 -33.40
N GLY A 116 5.13 17.07 -33.35
CA GLY A 116 5.13 18.00 -34.49
C GLY A 116 4.25 17.58 -35.67
N LEU A 117 3.37 16.58 -35.51
CA LEU A 117 2.56 16.07 -36.61
C LEU A 117 1.33 16.96 -36.82
N LEU A 118 1.39 17.82 -37.84
CA LEU A 118 0.27 18.68 -38.21
C LEU A 118 -0.69 17.90 -39.13
N LEU A 119 -1.93 17.71 -38.67
CA LEU A 119 -2.93 16.88 -39.32
C LEU A 119 -4.19 17.69 -39.64
N ASP A 120 -4.78 17.46 -40.81
CA ASP A 120 -6.10 18.01 -41.14
C ASP A 120 -7.15 17.46 -40.15
N SER A 121 -7.82 18.37 -39.43
CA SER A 121 -8.77 18.01 -38.37
C SER A 121 -9.95 17.18 -38.89
N GLY A 122 -10.46 17.49 -40.09
CA GLY A 122 -11.57 16.79 -40.71
C GLY A 122 -11.21 15.36 -41.11
N ARG A 123 -10.00 15.14 -41.63
CA ARG A 123 -9.48 13.81 -41.97
C ARG A 123 -9.24 12.96 -40.73
N LEU A 124 -8.68 13.55 -39.67
CA LEU A 124 -8.48 12.86 -38.39
C LEU A 124 -9.83 12.45 -37.77
N TRP A 125 -10.81 13.36 -37.79
CA TRP A 125 -12.16 13.09 -37.33
C TRP A 125 -12.83 11.95 -38.12
N SER A 126 -12.77 12.03 -39.45
CA SER A 126 -13.34 11.00 -40.32
C SER A 126 -12.69 9.62 -40.08
N ALA A 127 -11.38 9.58 -39.86
CA ALA A 127 -10.65 8.35 -39.55
C ALA A 127 -11.08 7.75 -38.20
N ALA A 128 -11.20 8.58 -37.15
CA ALA A 128 -11.62 8.13 -35.82
C ALA A 128 -13.08 7.63 -35.82
N ALA A 129 -13.97 8.35 -36.51
CA ALA A 129 -15.37 7.95 -36.64
C ALA A 129 -15.53 6.66 -37.46
N ALA A 130 -14.70 6.44 -38.48
CA ALA A 130 -14.69 5.18 -39.23
C ALA A 130 -14.23 4.00 -38.36
N ALA A 131 -13.17 4.19 -37.56
CA ALA A 131 -12.67 3.19 -36.61
C ALA A 131 -13.73 2.81 -35.57
N ALA A 132 -14.38 3.81 -34.96
CA ALA A 132 -15.42 3.61 -33.96
C ALA A 132 -16.64 2.86 -34.51
N ARG A 133 -17.11 3.24 -35.71
CA ARG A 133 -18.23 2.54 -36.36
C ARG A 133 -17.88 1.10 -36.71
N SER A 134 -16.65 0.82 -37.12
CA SER A 134 -16.20 -0.57 -37.32
C SER A 134 -16.29 -1.36 -36.02
N LEU A 135 -15.67 -0.88 -34.93
CA LEU A 135 -15.71 -1.55 -33.63
C LEU A 135 -17.14 -1.77 -33.12
N ALA A 136 -18.01 -0.77 -33.27
CA ALA A 136 -19.41 -0.89 -32.88
C ALA A 136 -20.16 -1.95 -33.71
N ALA A 137 -19.88 -2.06 -35.01
CA ALA A 137 -20.47 -3.09 -35.86
C ALA A 137 -20.00 -4.50 -35.45
N ASP A 138 -18.74 -4.62 -35.02
CA ASP A 138 -18.18 -5.87 -34.53
C ASP A 138 -18.78 -6.29 -33.18
N LEU A 139 -18.92 -5.36 -32.22
CA LEU A 139 -19.54 -5.62 -30.92
C LEU A 139 -21.00 -6.10 -31.04
N VAL A 140 -21.81 -5.45 -31.88
CA VAL A 140 -23.22 -5.84 -32.05
C VAL A 140 -23.36 -7.20 -32.71
N ARG A 141 -22.43 -7.56 -33.59
CA ARG A 141 -22.41 -8.89 -34.20
C ARG A 141 -22.11 -9.99 -33.17
N ILE A 142 -21.26 -9.69 -32.19
CA ILE A 142 -20.90 -10.64 -31.13
C ILE A 142 -21.99 -10.71 -30.06
N SER A 143 -22.51 -9.56 -29.62
CA SER A 143 -23.52 -9.47 -28.57
C SER A 143 -24.56 -8.39 -28.91
N PRO A 144 -25.73 -8.78 -29.44
CA PRO A 144 -26.84 -7.84 -29.72
C PRO A 144 -27.36 -7.11 -28.47
N ALA A 145 -27.17 -7.67 -27.27
CA ALA A 145 -27.57 -7.06 -26.00
C ALA A 145 -26.91 -5.68 -25.76
N LEU A 146 -25.73 -5.45 -26.36
CA LEU A 146 -24.98 -4.19 -26.25
C LEU A 146 -25.62 -3.00 -26.98
N VAL A 147 -26.67 -3.19 -27.79
CA VAL A 147 -27.34 -2.11 -28.54
C VAL A 147 -27.73 -0.91 -27.66
N HIS A 148 -28.04 -1.16 -26.38
CA HIS A 148 -28.41 -0.13 -25.41
C HIS A 148 -27.25 0.37 -24.53
N SER A 149 -26.04 -0.18 -24.67
CA SER A 149 -24.86 0.27 -23.93
C SER A 149 -24.55 1.75 -24.23
N PRO A 150 -24.24 2.58 -23.20
CA PRO A 150 -23.76 3.94 -23.40
C PRO A 150 -22.52 4.03 -24.29
N LEU A 151 -21.55 3.14 -24.10
CA LEU A 151 -20.33 3.08 -24.92
C LEU A 151 -20.67 2.86 -26.38
N LEU A 152 -21.48 1.84 -26.67
CA LEU A 152 -21.83 1.51 -28.05
C LEU A 152 -22.60 2.65 -28.73
N ARG A 153 -23.48 3.34 -27.99
CA ARG A 153 -24.18 4.53 -28.50
C ARG A 153 -23.19 5.64 -28.89
N ARG A 154 -22.15 5.90 -28.08
CA ARG A 154 -21.10 6.87 -28.42
C ARG A 154 -20.31 6.46 -29.67
N LEU A 155 -19.87 5.20 -29.74
CA LEU A 155 -19.13 4.68 -30.90
C LEU A 155 -19.96 4.69 -32.19
N ARG A 156 -21.26 4.34 -32.13
CA ARG A 156 -22.18 4.39 -33.28
C ARG A 156 -22.57 5.81 -33.68
N GLY A 157 -22.75 6.69 -32.69
CA GLY A 157 -23.12 8.09 -32.86
C GLY A 157 -21.99 8.97 -33.40
N ALA A 158 -20.80 8.41 -33.63
CA ALA A 158 -19.68 9.14 -34.22
C ALA A 158 -20.01 9.59 -35.66
N SER A 159 -20.31 10.88 -35.82
CA SER A 159 -20.44 11.56 -37.11
C SER A 159 -19.09 11.57 -37.85
N PRO A 160 -19.02 11.42 -39.18
CA PRO A 160 -17.78 11.63 -39.93
C PRO A 160 -17.39 13.11 -40.07
N ARG A 161 -18.31 14.03 -39.70
CA ARG A 161 -18.06 15.48 -39.70
C ARG A 161 -17.96 15.99 -38.26
N PRO A 162 -17.04 16.93 -37.98
CA PRO A 162 -16.99 17.61 -36.68
C PRO A 162 -18.33 18.33 -36.40
N PRO A 163 -18.70 18.54 -35.12
CA PRO A 163 -19.85 19.35 -34.78
C PRO A 163 -19.76 20.73 -35.43
N ALA A 164 -20.90 21.30 -35.82
CA ALA A 164 -20.98 22.65 -36.34
C ALA A 164 -20.71 23.64 -35.19
N GLY A 165 -19.44 23.86 -34.86
CA GLY A 165 -18.96 24.72 -33.80
C GLY A 165 -17.86 25.66 -34.31
N ARG A 166 -17.71 26.81 -33.65
CA ARG A 166 -16.84 27.96 -33.98
C ARG A 166 -15.59 27.56 -34.77
N THR A 167 -15.53 27.95 -36.04
CA THR A 167 -14.34 27.88 -36.87
C THR A 167 -13.19 28.65 -36.21
N GLY A 168 -12.19 27.91 -35.73
CA GLY A 168 -10.94 28.43 -35.17
C GLY A 168 -10.97 28.57 -33.65
N ALA A 169 -10.59 27.51 -32.94
CA ALA A 169 -10.13 27.69 -31.55
C ALA A 169 -8.95 28.69 -31.56
N PRO A 170 -8.93 29.66 -30.63
CA PRO A 170 -7.90 30.68 -30.62
C PRO A 170 -6.52 30.05 -30.39
N ALA A 171 -5.47 30.67 -30.94
CA ALA A 171 -4.11 30.16 -30.81
C ALA A 171 -3.69 30.15 -29.33
N TRP A 172 -3.55 28.95 -28.76
CA TRP A 172 -3.06 28.73 -27.40
C TRP A 172 -1.56 28.43 -27.41
N PRO A 173 -0.78 28.95 -26.43
CA PRO A 173 -1.21 29.76 -25.26
C PRO A 173 -1.47 31.25 -25.56
N HIS A 174 -2.27 31.90 -24.71
CA HIS A 174 -2.61 33.33 -24.69
C HIS A 174 -1.77 34.15 -23.70
N ALA A 175 -1.31 33.56 -22.60
CA ALA A 175 -0.51 34.25 -21.59
C ALA A 175 0.88 34.64 -22.09
N GLU A 176 1.33 35.81 -21.64
CA GLU A 176 2.74 36.17 -21.76
C GLU A 176 3.58 35.36 -20.77
N GLY A 177 4.33 34.39 -21.29
CA GLY A 177 5.22 33.60 -20.47
C GLY A 177 6.50 34.37 -20.12
N ARG A 178 6.89 34.34 -18.84
CA ARG A 178 8.20 34.80 -18.39
C ARG A 178 9.11 33.60 -18.15
N SER A 179 10.28 33.60 -18.77
CA SER A 179 11.25 32.52 -18.58
C SER A 179 11.63 32.40 -17.11
N PHE A 180 11.89 31.18 -16.66
CA PHE A 180 12.35 30.94 -15.29
C PHE A 180 13.36 29.80 -15.22
N VAL A 181 14.15 29.84 -14.14
CA VAL A 181 15.12 28.79 -13.83
C VAL A 181 14.79 28.16 -12.48
N ALA A 182 14.56 26.85 -12.45
CA ALA A 182 14.50 26.07 -11.21
C ALA A 182 15.87 25.44 -10.95
N ARG A 183 16.33 25.40 -9.69
CA ARG A 183 17.68 24.94 -9.35
C ARG A 183 17.68 24.18 -8.04
N SER A 184 18.53 23.17 -7.94
CA SER A 184 18.81 22.43 -6.70
C SER A 184 20.25 21.93 -6.68
N GLY A 185 20.75 21.63 -5.48
CA GLY A 185 22.14 21.25 -5.23
C GLY A 185 23.03 22.44 -4.86
N ARG A 186 24.11 22.13 -4.13
CA ARG A 186 25.17 23.05 -3.69
C ARG A 186 26.49 22.29 -3.69
N GLY A 187 27.60 23.00 -3.89
CA GLY A 187 28.94 22.39 -3.85
C GLY A 187 29.22 21.50 -5.06
N ALA A 188 29.39 20.19 -4.82
CA ALA A 188 29.95 19.24 -5.79
C ALA A 188 29.03 18.92 -6.98
N VAL A 189 27.70 19.07 -6.83
CA VAL A 189 26.73 18.85 -7.91
C VAL A 189 25.57 19.83 -7.83
N ARG A 190 25.10 20.27 -9.00
CA ARG A 190 23.93 21.13 -9.16
C ARG A 190 23.11 20.67 -10.38
N CYS A 191 21.79 20.66 -10.23
CA CYS A 191 20.83 20.48 -11.31
C CYS A 191 20.08 21.79 -11.56
N GLU A 192 20.08 22.27 -12.80
CA GLU A 192 19.43 23.50 -13.25
C GLU A 192 18.43 23.16 -14.36
N VAL A 193 17.22 23.71 -14.25
CA VAL A 193 16.12 23.53 -15.20
C VAL A 193 15.74 24.90 -15.75
N GLN A 194 15.93 25.10 -17.04
CA GLN A 194 15.62 26.33 -17.74
C GLN A 194 14.31 26.15 -18.52
N VAL A 195 13.35 27.02 -18.25
CA VAL A 195 12.05 27.05 -18.92
C VAL A 195 11.95 28.37 -19.70
N PRO A 196 12.00 28.34 -21.04
CA PRO A 196 11.83 29.51 -21.89
C PRO A 196 10.46 30.16 -21.75
N ALA A 197 10.34 31.41 -22.21
CA ALA A 197 9.09 32.17 -22.19
C ALA A 197 7.91 31.39 -22.83
N ALA A 198 8.12 30.78 -24.00
CA ALA A 198 7.08 30.02 -24.69
C ALA A 198 6.55 28.81 -23.88
N ALA A 199 7.43 28.07 -23.20
CA ALA A 199 7.02 26.96 -22.34
C ALA A 199 6.37 27.46 -21.04
N ALA A 200 6.83 28.58 -20.48
CA ALA A 200 6.22 29.20 -19.32
C ALA A 200 4.80 29.73 -19.61
N ALA A 201 4.54 30.23 -20.83
CA ALA A 201 3.22 30.64 -21.28
C ALA A 201 2.23 29.45 -21.26
N ARG A 202 2.64 28.30 -21.80
CA ARG A 202 1.86 27.05 -21.76
C ARG A 202 1.51 26.64 -20.34
N LEU A 203 2.46 26.75 -19.40
CA LEU A 203 2.26 26.44 -17.99
C LEU A 203 1.31 27.43 -17.29
N ALA A 204 1.35 28.72 -17.65
CA ALA A 204 0.45 29.72 -17.10
C ALA A 204 -1.01 29.48 -17.52
N ASP A 205 -1.23 29.11 -18.79
CA ASP A 205 -2.57 28.86 -19.34
C ASP A 205 -3.08 27.43 -19.18
N ARG A 206 -2.50 26.65 -18.26
CA ARG A 206 -2.92 25.26 -18.08
C ARG A 206 -4.40 25.10 -17.73
N THR A 207 -5.01 26.13 -17.11
CA THR A 207 -6.43 26.10 -16.74
C THR A 207 -7.36 26.29 -17.93
N GLU A 208 -6.86 26.80 -19.06
CA GLU A 208 -7.61 26.96 -20.30
C GLU A 208 -7.76 25.63 -21.08
N VAL A 209 -6.97 24.62 -20.71
CA VAL A 209 -6.96 23.29 -21.35
C VAL A 209 -7.17 22.15 -20.34
N PRO A 210 -8.28 22.15 -19.58
CA PRO A 210 -8.53 21.16 -18.52
C PRO A 210 -8.62 19.72 -19.06
N GLN A 211 -8.98 19.55 -20.34
CA GLN A 211 -9.08 18.25 -21.01
C GLN A 211 -7.74 17.77 -21.61
N ALA A 212 -6.64 18.49 -21.39
CA ALA A 212 -5.31 18.15 -21.91
C ALA A 212 -4.22 18.46 -20.88
N GLN A 213 -4.23 17.75 -19.76
CA GLN A 213 -3.32 17.96 -18.63
C GLN A 213 -1.84 17.87 -19.02
N LEU A 214 -1.50 17.07 -20.05
CA LEU A 214 -0.13 16.99 -20.55
C LEU A 214 0.26 18.15 -21.48
N ALA A 215 -0.68 18.76 -22.22
CA ALA A 215 -0.34 19.79 -23.22
C ALA A 215 0.48 20.95 -22.64
N PRO A 216 0.14 21.51 -21.46
CA PRO A 216 0.97 22.52 -20.77
C PRO A 216 2.41 22.08 -20.47
N LEU A 217 2.61 20.78 -20.26
CA LEU A 217 3.85 20.18 -19.75
C LEU A 217 4.83 19.76 -20.87
N LEU A 218 4.39 19.74 -22.12
CA LEU A 218 5.20 19.34 -23.28
C LEU A 218 6.04 20.49 -23.86
N GLY A 219 6.05 21.66 -23.24
CA GLY A 219 6.90 22.78 -23.65
C GLY A 219 8.39 22.44 -23.55
N SER A 220 9.15 22.80 -24.59
CA SER A 220 10.60 22.61 -24.63
C SER A 220 11.34 23.50 -23.63
N GLY A 221 12.34 22.94 -22.98
CA GLY A 221 13.31 23.66 -22.16
C GLY A 221 14.61 22.87 -22.07
N ALA A 222 15.46 23.21 -21.10
CA ALA A 222 16.75 22.53 -20.90
C ALA A 222 16.91 22.09 -19.45
N VAL A 223 17.47 20.90 -19.26
CA VAL A 223 17.95 20.40 -17.97
C VAL A 223 19.47 20.29 -18.05
N ALA A 224 20.17 20.85 -17.08
CA ALA A 224 21.63 20.83 -17.00
C ALA A 224 22.10 20.26 -15.67
N LEU A 225 23.06 19.33 -15.72
CA LEU A 225 23.81 18.84 -14.57
C LEU A 225 25.21 19.42 -14.59
N ARG A 226 25.58 20.08 -13.50
CA ARG A 226 26.89 20.68 -13.29
C ARG A 226 27.58 19.96 -12.15
N PHE A 227 28.80 19.53 -12.38
CA PHE A 227 29.65 18.86 -11.41
C PHE A 227 30.88 19.74 -11.13
N ALA A 228 31.37 19.76 -9.90
CA ALA A 228 32.60 20.48 -9.58
C ALA A 228 33.79 19.83 -10.30
N GLY A 229 34.52 20.61 -11.10
CA GLY A 229 35.70 20.14 -11.81
C GLY A 229 35.42 19.26 -13.04
N ALA A 230 34.17 19.09 -13.47
CA ALA A 230 33.83 18.31 -14.67
C ALA A 230 32.95 19.10 -15.66
N PRO A 231 32.97 18.74 -16.96
CA PRO A 231 32.10 19.34 -17.96
C PRO A 231 30.61 19.24 -17.59
N ALA A 232 29.85 20.31 -17.84
CA ALA A 232 28.41 20.30 -17.66
C ALA A 232 27.72 19.40 -18.70
N LEU A 233 26.70 18.68 -18.26
CA LEU A 233 25.84 17.87 -19.12
C LEU A 233 24.54 18.62 -19.33
N GLN A 234 24.03 18.67 -20.56
CA GLN A 234 22.79 19.35 -20.90
C GLN A 234 21.92 18.48 -21.80
N SER A 235 20.62 18.54 -21.57
CA SER A 235 19.60 17.91 -22.41
C SER A 235 18.47 18.89 -22.65
N GLU A 236 18.01 18.94 -23.90
CA GLU A 236 16.87 19.76 -24.32
C GLU A 236 15.65 18.89 -24.63
N GLY A 237 14.46 19.45 -24.43
CA GLY A 237 13.19 18.79 -24.72
C GLY A 237 12.12 19.09 -23.67
N PRO A 238 11.05 18.27 -23.60
CA PRO A 238 9.98 18.41 -22.61
C PRO A 238 10.52 18.20 -21.19
N VAL A 239 10.67 19.31 -20.46
CA VAL A 239 11.26 19.34 -19.12
C VAL A 239 10.53 18.40 -18.15
N TYR A 240 9.21 18.35 -18.22
CA TYR A 240 8.41 17.48 -17.36
C TYR A 240 8.78 16.00 -17.53
N LEU A 241 8.91 15.51 -18.76
CA LEU A 241 9.25 14.11 -19.06
C LEU A 241 10.68 13.78 -18.62
N ALA A 242 11.62 14.70 -18.85
CA ALA A 242 13.00 14.57 -18.39
C ALA A 242 13.07 14.45 -16.87
N LEU A 243 12.40 15.34 -16.13
CA LEU A 243 12.40 15.32 -14.66
C LEU A 243 11.69 14.09 -14.09
N ARG A 244 10.61 13.61 -14.72
CA ARG A 244 9.94 12.35 -14.33
C ARG A 244 10.89 11.16 -14.43
N ASN A 245 11.67 11.06 -15.51
CA ASN A 245 12.69 10.01 -15.63
C ASN A 245 13.79 10.20 -14.59
N LEU A 246 14.34 11.41 -14.45
CA LEU A 246 15.46 11.67 -13.54
C LEU A 246 15.11 11.40 -12.07
N VAL A 247 13.89 11.69 -11.63
CA VAL A 247 13.45 11.34 -10.27
C VAL A 247 13.42 9.82 -10.08
N ARG A 248 12.97 9.05 -11.09
CA ARG A 248 13.00 7.58 -11.05
C ARG A 248 14.42 7.03 -11.04
N GLU A 249 15.30 7.55 -11.90
CA GLU A 249 16.71 7.15 -11.93
C GLU A 249 17.42 7.51 -10.61
N ALA A 250 17.13 8.67 -10.03
CA ALA A 250 17.66 9.08 -8.74
C ALA A 250 17.18 8.17 -7.59
N GLU A 251 15.93 7.73 -7.62
CA GLU A 251 15.39 6.78 -6.65
C GLU A 251 16.06 5.40 -6.78
N ALA A 252 16.29 4.95 -8.01
CA ALA A 252 17.04 3.71 -8.28
C ALA A 252 18.51 3.80 -7.84
N LEU A 253 19.17 4.94 -8.09
CA LEU A 253 20.54 5.20 -7.62
C LEU A 253 20.64 5.11 -6.09
N VAL A 254 19.71 5.73 -5.37
CA VAL A 254 19.72 5.68 -3.90
C VAL A 254 19.45 4.25 -3.41
N ARG A 255 18.52 3.52 -4.03
CA ARG A 255 18.28 2.11 -3.72
C ARG A 255 19.53 1.25 -3.93
N ALA A 256 20.23 1.41 -5.04
CA ALA A 256 21.47 0.68 -5.33
C ALA A 256 22.57 1.01 -4.30
N TRP A 257 22.72 2.30 -3.96
CA TRP A 257 23.66 2.74 -2.93
C TRP A 257 23.35 2.17 -1.54
N GLU A 258 22.07 2.17 -1.15
CA GLU A 258 21.61 1.58 0.12
C GLU A 258 21.81 0.06 0.13
N ALA A 259 21.57 -0.62 -0.99
CA ALA A 259 21.82 -2.06 -1.16
C ALA A 259 23.32 -2.42 -1.10
N GLY A 260 24.22 -1.44 -1.11
CA GLY A 260 25.66 -1.67 -1.10
C GLY A 260 26.21 -2.16 -2.44
N GLU A 261 25.49 -1.92 -3.54
CA GLU A 261 25.99 -2.22 -4.88
C GLU A 261 27.29 -1.45 -5.14
N PRO A 262 28.27 -2.03 -5.88
CA PRO A 262 29.54 -1.37 -6.12
C PRO A 262 29.43 -0.23 -7.15
N ALA A 263 28.48 -0.33 -8.10
CA ALA A 263 28.30 0.64 -9.17
C ALA A 263 26.84 0.69 -9.64
N PHE A 264 26.43 1.82 -10.22
CA PHE A 264 25.11 2.02 -10.81
C PHE A 264 25.21 2.83 -12.11
N GLN A 265 24.35 2.52 -13.09
CA GLN A 265 24.25 3.30 -14.33
C GLN A 265 23.05 4.23 -14.28
N LEU A 266 23.31 5.54 -14.20
CA LEU A 266 22.27 6.56 -14.21
C LEU A 266 22.10 7.13 -15.63
N ARG A 267 20.90 7.05 -16.17
CA ARG A 267 20.61 7.61 -17.49
C ARG A 267 20.16 9.08 -17.41
N PHE A 268 20.99 9.99 -17.92
CA PHE A 268 20.65 11.40 -18.12
C PHE A 268 20.37 11.67 -19.60
N ALA A 269 19.09 11.63 -19.98
CA ALA A 269 18.66 11.68 -21.38
C ALA A 269 19.30 10.57 -22.22
N SER A 270 20.12 10.91 -23.21
CA SER A 270 20.90 9.95 -24.03
C SER A 270 22.30 9.66 -23.45
N ILE A 271 22.67 10.31 -22.35
CA ILE A 271 23.99 10.18 -21.72
C ILE A 271 23.87 9.18 -20.57
N GLU A 272 24.72 8.16 -20.56
CA GLU A 272 24.82 7.20 -19.46
C GLU A 272 25.94 7.62 -18.52
N LEU A 273 25.64 7.71 -17.22
CA LEU A 273 26.58 8.08 -16.16
C LEU A 273 26.89 6.87 -15.31
N THR A 274 28.16 6.50 -15.25
CA THR A 274 28.65 5.45 -14.36
C THR A 274 28.89 6.05 -12.98
N CYS A 275 28.15 5.60 -11.98
CA CYS A 275 28.34 5.95 -10.58
C CYS A 275 29.11 4.83 -9.87
N ASP A 276 30.32 5.11 -9.38
CA ASP A 276 31.03 4.24 -8.43
C ASP A 276 30.53 4.57 -7.03
N LEU A 277 29.75 3.64 -6.47
CA LEU A 277 29.06 3.80 -5.20
C LEU A 277 29.98 3.51 -4.00
N THR A 278 31.16 2.97 -4.24
CA THR A 278 32.17 2.69 -3.20
C THR A 278 33.10 3.88 -2.99
N ARG A 279 33.38 4.64 -4.05
CA ARG A 279 34.28 5.80 -4.05
C ARG A 279 33.57 7.15 -4.06
N ASP A 280 32.23 7.15 -4.14
CA ASP A 280 31.42 8.36 -4.31
C ASP A 280 31.87 9.18 -5.53
N GLU A 281 32.02 8.48 -6.66
CA GLU A 281 32.50 9.06 -7.92
C GLU A 281 31.48 8.88 -9.04
N VAL A 282 31.35 9.88 -9.90
CA VAL A 282 30.51 9.83 -11.10
C VAL A 282 31.37 10.08 -12.33
N ARG A 283 31.16 9.31 -13.39
CA ARG A 283 31.85 9.46 -14.67
C ARG A 283 30.84 9.56 -15.81
N ALA A 284 31.11 10.46 -16.76
CA ALA A 284 30.37 10.55 -18.02
C ALA A 284 31.31 10.29 -19.22
N PRO A 285 30.77 9.89 -20.38
CA PRO A 285 31.52 9.85 -21.63
C PRO A 285 32.19 11.19 -21.92
N GLY A 286 33.49 11.15 -22.27
CA GLY A 286 34.28 12.35 -22.61
C GLY A 286 34.89 13.10 -21.42
N TRP A 287 34.63 12.69 -20.17
CA TRP A 287 35.32 13.26 -19.01
C TRP A 287 36.74 12.73 -18.85
N ARG A 288 37.70 13.63 -18.59
CA ARG A 288 39.12 13.26 -18.33
C ARG A 288 39.33 12.58 -16.98
N ALA A 289 38.53 12.95 -15.98
CA ALA A 289 38.57 12.43 -14.61
C ALA A 289 37.14 12.26 -14.06
N PRO A 290 36.90 11.37 -13.08
CA PRO A 290 35.61 11.27 -12.42
C PRO A 290 35.35 12.50 -11.54
N ALA A 291 34.08 12.85 -11.32
CA ALA A 291 33.68 13.87 -10.37
C ALA A 291 33.39 13.23 -9.01
N ALA A 292 34.00 13.75 -7.94
CA ALA A 292 33.73 13.31 -6.57
C ALA A 292 32.36 13.84 -6.11
N VAL A 293 31.35 12.98 -6.15
CA VAL A 293 29.96 13.29 -5.79
C VAL A 293 29.31 12.06 -5.15
N ALA A 294 28.90 12.21 -3.89
CA ALA A 294 28.12 11.20 -3.20
C ALA A 294 26.78 10.93 -3.93
N PRO A 295 26.35 9.67 -4.09
CA PRO A 295 25.09 9.30 -4.74
C PRO A 295 23.86 10.02 -4.15
N ALA A 296 23.80 10.16 -2.82
CA ALA A 296 22.74 10.92 -2.15
C ALA A 296 22.74 12.41 -2.54
N ALA A 297 23.90 13.02 -2.77
CA ALA A 297 23.99 14.41 -3.20
C ALA A 297 23.52 14.59 -4.66
N LEU A 298 23.87 13.65 -5.55
CA LEU A 298 23.37 13.62 -6.92
C LEU A 298 21.84 13.45 -6.96
N ALA A 299 21.32 12.46 -6.22
CA ALA A 299 19.89 12.21 -6.14
C ALA A 299 19.12 13.41 -5.54
N LEU A 300 19.67 14.06 -4.51
CA LEU A 300 19.10 15.28 -3.92
C LEU A 300 19.07 16.46 -4.91
N ALA A 301 20.13 16.64 -5.71
CA ALA A 301 20.15 17.66 -6.75
C ALA A 301 19.05 17.41 -7.81
N LEU A 302 18.90 16.17 -8.27
CA LEU A 302 17.87 15.77 -9.24
C LEU A 302 16.46 15.95 -8.68
N ALA A 303 16.18 15.38 -7.50
CA ALA A 303 14.88 15.46 -6.84
C ALA A 303 14.50 16.91 -6.50
N GLY A 304 15.42 17.69 -5.96
CA GLY A 304 15.13 19.08 -5.62
C GLY A 304 14.86 19.94 -6.85
N ALA A 305 15.51 19.68 -7.99
CA ALA A 305 15.23 20.41 -9.24
C ALA A 305 13.83 20.08 -9.78
N ALA A 306 13.43 18.80 -9.74
CA ALA A 306 12.07 18.36 -10.09
C ALA A 306 11.01 19.02 -9.20
N ARG A 307 11.24 19.05 -7.89
CA ARG A 307 10.37 19.72 -6.93
C ARG A 307 10.26 21.23 -7.21
N ALA A 308 11.40 21.91 -7.40
CA ALA A 308 11.43 23.34 -7.65
C ALA A 308 10.75 23.72 -8.98
N TYR A 309 10.88 22.89 -10.02
CA TYR A 309 10.14 23.04 -11.27
C TYR A 309 8.63 22.94 -11.02
N ALA A 310 8.17 21.87 -10.35
CA ALA A 310 6.75 21.64 -10.11
C ALA A 310 6.12 22.75 -9.25
N GLU A 311 6.81 23.23 -8.21
CA GLU A 311 6.35 24.35 -7.38
C GLU A 311 6.23 25.66 -8.17
N LYS A 312 7.16 25.95 -9.09
CA LYS A 312 7.09 27.14 -9.95
C LYS A 312 6.00 27.03 -11.00
N ALA A 313 5.89 25.88 -11.65
CA ALA A 313 4.85 25.61 -12.64
C ALA A 313 3.44 25.74 -12.04
N GLN A 314 3.24 25.25 -10.82
CA GLN A 314 1.96 25.41 -10.09
C GLN A 314 1.67 26.87 -9.74
N LYS A 315 2.67 27.65 -9.32
CA LYS A 315 2.49 29.08 -9.02
C LYS A 315 2.08 29.91 -10.23
N LEU A 316 2.57 29.57 -11.42
CA LEU A 316 2.23 30.28 -12.66
C LEU A 316 0.75 30.15 -13.04
N ALA A 317 0.10 29.04 -12.66
CA ALA A 317 -1.28 28.76 -13.04
C ALA A 317 -2.35 29.44 -12.16
N GLY A 318 -1.96 30.06 -11.04
CA GLY A 318 -2.82 30.92 -10.21
C GLY A 318 -4.03 30.26 -9.51
N ARG A 319 -4.37 29.00 -9.79
CA ARG A 319 -5.52 28.27 -9.19
C ARG A 319 -5.12 26.98 -8.47
N PRO A 320 -5.90 26.56 -7.46
CA PRO A 320 -5.66 25.32 -6.72
C PRO A 320 -5.77 24.10 -7.63
N VAL A 321 -4.90 23.13 -7.36
CA VAL A 321 -4.65 21.93 -8.15
C VAL A 321 -5.74 20.87 -7.91
N GLU A 322 -6.32 20.32 -8.98
CA GLU A 322 -7.25 19.16 -8.92
C GLU A 322 -6.54 17.89 -8.41
N SER A 323 -7.30 16.84 -8.07
CA SER A 323 -6.73 15.62 -7.47
C SER A 323 -5.69 14.94 -8.38
N ASP A 324 -5.86 15.02 -9.70
CA ASP A 324 -5.19 14.16 -10.68
C ASP A 324 -4.06 14.89 -11.47
N ASP A 325 -3.58 16.03 -10.99
CA ASP A 325 -2.54 16.83 -11.68
C ASP A 325 -1.16 16.14 -11.72
N PRO A 326 -0.57 15.90 -12.91
CA PRO A 326 0.74 15.27 -13.06
C PRO A 326 1.90 15.99 -12.35
N LEU A 327 1.79 17.31 -12.10
CA LEU A 327 2.78 18.08 -11.34
C LEU A 327 2.71 17.79 -9.84
N ARG A 328 1.52 17.44 -9.31
CA ARG A 328 1.35 17.07 -7.91
C ARG A 328 2.13 15.80 -7.60
N ASP A 329 2.02 14.79 -8.46
CA ASP A 329 2.73 13.51 -8.34
C ASP A 329 4.24 13.68 -8.43
N LEU A 330 4.71 14.45 -9.42
CA LEU A 330 6.13 14.77 -9.56
C LEU A 330 6.66 15.45 -8.30
N ARG A 331 5.95 16.46 -7.79
CA ARG A 331 6.31 17.20 -6.57
C ARG A 331 6.34 16.29 -5.35
N ALA A 332 5.33 15.44 -5.16
CA ALA A 332 5.21 14.54 -4.02
C ALA A 332 6.35 13.51 -4.00
N THR A 333 6.61 12.86 -5.14
CA THR A 333 7.69 11.88 -5.29
C THR A 333 9.05 12.52 -5.10
N ALA A 334 9.30 13.66 -5.75
CA ALA A 334 10.55 14.40 -5.59
C ALA A 334 10.77 14.88 -4.14
N ALA A 335 9.73 15.35 -3.44
CA ALA A 335 9.84 15.77 -2.05
C ALA A 335 10.14 14.60 -1.10
N ARG A 336 9.56 13.42 -1.35
CA ARG A 336 9.85 12.19 -0.60
C ARG A 336 11.32 11.78 -0.76
N LEU A 337 11.80 11.72 -2.01
CA LEU A 337 13.18 11.35 -2.31
C LEU A 337 14.18 12.36 -1.74
N ALA A 338 13.90 13.66 -1.85
CA ALA A 338 14.76 14.71 -1.28
C ALA A 338 14.88 14.61 0.24
N ARG A 339 13.78 14.28 0.95
CA ARG A 339 13.83 14.03 2.41
C ARG A 339 14.69 12.81 2.73
N HIS A 340 14.46 11.70 2.02
CA HIS A 340 15.25 10.48 2.19
C HIS A 340 16.75 10.72 2.00
N CYS A 341 17.14 11.41 0.93
CA CYS A 341 18.55 11.76 0.69
C CYS A 341 19.13 12.68 1.77
N ALA A 342 18.34 13.59 2.33
CA ALA A 342 18.77 14.44 3.43
C ALA A 342 18.99 13.66 4.73
N GLU A 343 18.16 12.65 5.02
CA GLU A 343 18.32 11.74 6.17
C GLU A 343 19.56 10.83 6.02
N LEU A 344 19.87 10.40 4.79
CA LEU A 344 21.11 9.68 4.48
C LEU A 344 22.35 10.57 4.71
N ALA A 345 22.31 11.81 4.21
CA ALA A 345 23.42 12.75 4.33
C ALA A 345 23.67 13.22 5.79
N SER A 346 22.65 13.23 6.65
CA SER A 346 22.79 13.54 8.07
C SER A 346 23.36 12.39 8.90
N GLY A 347 23.43 11.17 8.35
CA GLY A 347 23.85 9.97 9.07
C GLY A 347 22.80 9.44 10.06
N GLU A 348 21.56 9.94 10.02
CA GLU A 348 20.43 9.41 10.81
C GLU A 348 20.05 7.98 10.37
N LEU A 349 20.23 7.69 9.09
CA LEU A 349 20.23 6.36 8.50
C LEU A 349 21.70 5.92 8.34
N ARG A 350 22.10 4.84 9.02
CA ARG A 350 23.44 4.26 8.84
C ARG A 350 23.41 3.18 7.77
N ARG A 351 24.46 3.16 6.95
CA ARG A 351 24.82 1.99 6.12
C ARG A 351 25.00 0.79 7.07
N SER A 352 24.24 -0.29 6.89
CA SER A 352 24.67 -1.58 7.46
C SER A 352 25.92 -2.00 6.71
N PRO A 353 27.04 -2.31 7.39
CA PRO A 353 28.08 -3.11 6.76
C PRO A 353 27.44 -4.47 6.48
N GLU A 354 27.25 -4.76 5.19
CA GLU A 354 26.53 -5.92 4.62
C GLU A 354 24.99 -5.83 4.58
N VAL A 355 24.50 -5.69 3.34
CA VAL A 355 23.19 -6.11 2.81
C VAL A 355 21.96 -5.46 3.46
N VAL A 356 21.62 -4.24 3.02
CA VAL A 356 20.20 -3.83 2.96
C VAL A 356 19.56 -4.67 1.86
N ALA A 357 19.07 -5.86 2.20
CA ALA A 357 18.24 -6.61 1.27
C ALA A 357 17.02 -5.74 0.95
N ALA A 358 16.74 -5.56 -0.35
CA ALA A 358 15.50 -4.93 -0.80
C ALA A 358 14.32 -5.53 0.00
N PRO A 359 13.33 -4.72 0.41
CA PRO A 359 12.17 -5.25 1.12
C PRO A 359 11.63 -6.43 0.32
N PRO A 360 11.44 -7.61 0.94
CA PRO A 360 10.91 -8.75 0.21
C PRO A 360 9.62 -8.32 -0.48
N PRO A 361 9.35 -8.78 -1.73
CA PRO A 361 8.13 -8.43 -2.42
C PRO A 361 6.96 -8.68 -1.48
N PRO A 362 5.95 -7.78 -1.41
CA PRO A 362 4.82 -7.94 -0.52
C PRO A 362 4.23 -9.33 -0.79
N LYS A 363 4.45 -10.27 0.15
CA LYS A 363 3.77 -11.56 0.07
C LYS A 363 2.29 -11.23 0.08
N ALA A 364 1.56 -11.75 -0.91
CA ALA A 364 0.11 -11.64 -0.97
C ALA A 364 -0.46 -11.94 0.43
N VAL A 365 -1.50 -11.20 0.83
CA VAL A 365 -2.27 -11.44 2.06
C VAL A 365 -2.43 -12.96 2.17
N ARG A 366 -1.83 -13.57 3.22
CA ARG A 366 -1.78 -15.04 3.35
C ARG A 366 -3.23 -15.53 3.30
N ALA A 367 -3.56 -16.28 2.25
CA ALA A 367 -4.85 -16.95 2.16
C ALA A 367 -5.04 -17.84 3.40
N PRO A 368 -6.28 -18.04 3.89
CA PRO A 368 -6.53 -18.95 4.99
C PRO A 368 -5.90 -20.31 4.67
N GLN A 369 -5.00 -20.76 5.53
CA GLN A 369 -4.29 -22.01 5.30
C GLN A 369 -5.28 -23.16 5.40
N PRO A 370 -5.21 -24.14 4.48
CA PRO A 370 -6.13 -25.26 4.49
C PRO A 370 -6.02 -26.05 5.81
N PRO A 371 -7.10 -26.71 6.25
CA PRO A 371 -7.06 -27.61 7.40
C PRO A 371 -5.97 -28.67 7.22
N LEU A 372 -5.51 -29.27 8.33
CA LEU A 372 -4.47 -30.30 8.29
C LEU A 372 -4.83 -31.48 7.38
N SER A 373 -6.12 -31.81 7.23
CA SER A 373 -6.63 -32.87 6.37
C SER A 373 -8.07 -32.62 5.91
N HIS A 374 -8.47 -33.26 4.80
CA HIS A 374 -9.88 -33.42 4.38
C HIS A 374 -10.55 -34.52 5.21
N GLY A 375 -10.84 -34.26 6.49
CA GLY A 375 -11.44 -35.25 7.40
C GLY A 375 -11.34 -34.80 8.85
N ARG A 376 -11.92 -35.58 9.78
CA ARG A 376 -11.89 -35.26 11.21
C ARG A 376 -10.54 -35.68 11.80
N ILE A 377 -9.81 -34.72 12.38
CA ILE A 377 -8.55 -34.99 13.06
C ILE A 377 -8.86 -35.71 14.37
N ARG A 378 -8.22 -36.86 14.60
CA ARG A 378 -8.36 -37.64 15.84
C ARG A 378 -7.21 -37.41 16.81
N ARG A 379 -6.02 -37.17 16.29
CA ARG A 379 -4.82 -37.04 17.12
C ARG A 379 -3.74 -36.24 16.41
N LEU A 380 -3.07 -35.38 17.18
CA LEU A 380 -1.82 -34.75 16.81
C LEU A 380 -0.68 -35.43 17.58
N VAL A 381 0.40 -35.77 16.90
CA VAL A 381 1.57 -36.39 17.53
C VAL A 381 2.73 -35.42 17.43
N TYR A 382 3.24 -34.98 18.58
CA TYR A 382 4.35 -34.05 18.67
C TYR A 382 5.65 -34.77 19.04
N ARG A 383 6.77 -34.23 18.56
CA ARG A 383 8.11 -34.58 19.02
C ARG A 383 8.76 -33.32 19.60
N GLN A 384 9.30 -33.43 20.82
CA GLN A 384 10.12 -32.36 21.37
C GLN A 384 11.41 -32.28 20.54
N GLY A 385 11.63 -31.16 19.86
CA GLY A 385 12.83 -30.92 19.08
C GLY A 385 14.01 -30.60 19.99
N TRP A 386 13.84 -29.61 20.86
CA TRP A 386 14.87 -29.17 21.79
C TRP A 386 14.25 -28.49 23.02
N ARG A 387 15.08 -28.34 24.06
CA ARG A 387 14.78 -27.64 25.30
C ARG A 387 16.03 -26.86 25.73
N ALA A 388 15.88 -25.57 26.03
CA ALA A 388 16.99 -24.69 26.37
C ALA A 388 16.53 -23.61 27.38
N PRO A 389 17.38 -23.17 28.32
CA PRO A 389 17.04 -22.04 29.18
C PRO A 389 16.85 -20.77 28.33
N ALA A 390 15.86 -19.96 28.67
CA ALA A 390 15.71 -18.64 28.07
C ALA A 390 16.80 -17.69 28.61
N GLU A 391 17.34 -16.83 27.74
CA GLU A 391 18.37 -15.85 28.08
C GLU A 391 17.88 -14.83 29.12
N GLU A 392 16.63 -14.41 28.97
CA GLU A 392 15.88 -13.62 29.93
C GLU A 392 14.42 -14.06 29.91
N ARG A 393 13.65 -13.61 30.91
CA ARG A 393 12.20 -13.89 30.98
C ARG A 393 11.49 -13.20 29.81
N PRO A 394 11.04 -13.92 28.78
CA PRO A 394 10.39 -13.30 27.63
C PRO A 394 8.96 -12.91 27.97
N GLY A 395 8.49 -11.81 27.39
CA GLY A 395 7.10 -11.39 27.39
C GLY A 395 6.31 -11.93 26.19
N ALA A 396 7.00 -12.35 25.12
CA ALA A 396 6.38 -12.94 23.93
C ALA A 396 7.25 -14.02 23.29
N ILE A 397 6.59 -14.95 22.59
CA ILE A 397 7.21 -15.99 21.75
C ILE A 397 6.54 -15.97 20.39
N TRP A 398 7.34 -15.94 19.32
CA TRP A 398 6.89 -15.96 17.94
C TRP A 398 7.61 -17.08 17.17
N PRO A 399 6.97 -18.25 17.02
CA PRO A 399 7.49 -19.30 16.18
C PRO A 399 7.18 -18.96 14.70
N SER A 400 8.21 -19.02 13.87
CA SER A 400 8.18 -18.76 12.44
C SER A 400 8.87 -19.92 11.69
N PRO A 401 8.69 -20.06 10.37
CA PRO A 401 9.39 -21.09 9.62
C PRO A 401 10.91 -20.97 9.80
N GLY A 402 11.53 -21.98 10.41
CA GLY A 402 12.97 -22.05 10.63
C GLY A 402 13.50 -21.35 11.90
N VAL A 403 12.71 -20.52 12.59
CA VAL A 403 13.18 -19.77 13.77
C VAL A 403 12.09 -19.61 14.83
N VAL A 404 12.47 -19.70 16.10
CA VAL A 404 11.66 -19.28 17.25
C VAL A 404 12.25 -18.00 17.81
N VAL A 405 11.48 -16.91 17.76
CA VAL A 405 11.89 -15.62 18.33
C VAL A 405 11.25 -15.45 19.70
N THR A 406 12.05 -15.14 20.71
CA THR A 406 11.59 -14.68 22.02
C THR A 406 11.87 -13.20 22.17
N VAL A 407 10.98 -12.47 22.84
CA VAL A 407 11.16 -11.05 23.13
C VAL A 407 10.97 -10.83 24.62
N GLY A 408 12.02 -10.40 25.30
CA GLY A 408 11.96 -10.01 26.70
C GLY A 408 12.04 -8.50 26.88
N LEU A 409 12.55 -8.07 28.04
CA LEU A 409 12.61 -6.67 28.43
C LEU A 409 13.80 -5.92 27.81
N HIS A 410 14.85 -6.65 27.44
CA HIS A 410 16.11 -6.09 26.98
C HIS A 410 16.57 -6.64 25.63
N HIS A 411 16.13 -7.84 25.24
CA HIS A 411 16.58 -8.49 24.02
C HIS A 411 15.44 -9.19 23.27
N ALA A 412 15.58 -9.22 21.94
CA ALA A 412 14.93 -10.20 21.09
C ALA A 412 15.97 -11.27 20.72
N VAL A 413 15.64 -12.54 20.96
CA VAL A 413 16.53 -13.66 20.68
C VAL A 413 15.88 -14.57 19.65
N GLY A 414 16.59 -14.86 18.56
CA GLY A 414 16.19 -15.86 17.59
C GLY A 414 16.93 -17.16 17.80
N ARG A 415 16.20 -18.28 17.85
CA ARG A 415 16.76 -19.64 17.92
C ARG A 415 16.35 -20.44 16.71
N ASP A 416 17.30 -21.18 16.14
CA ASP A 416 17.04 -22.10 15.04
C ASP A 416 16.00 -23.13 15.47
N ALA A 417 14.90 -23.23 14.72
CA ALA A 417 13.80 -24.10 15.09
C ALA A 417 14.18 -25.59 15.06
N ALA A 418 15.29 -25.97 14.39
CA ALA A 418 15.74 -27.37 14.30
C ALA A 418 16.63 -27.79 15.48
N SER A 419 17.58 -26.95 15.84
CA SER A 419 18.62 -27.27 16.82
C SER A 419 18.46 -26.55 18.17
N GLY A 420 17.69 -25.46 18.22
CA GLY A 420 17.60 -24.58 19.40
C GLY A 420 18.79 -23.66 19.57
N ARG A 421 19.78 -23.73 18.66
CA ARG A 421 20.95 -22.86 18.66
C ARG A 421 20.53 -21.40 18.47
N THR A 422 21.05 -20.51 19.29
CA THR A 422 20.87 -19.07 19.14
C THR A 422 21.47 -18.62 17.81
N LEU A 423 20.63 -18.02 16.96
CA LEU A 423 20.99 -17.45 15.66
C LEU A 423 21.39 -15.98 15.83
N PHE A 424 20.66 -15.24 16.67
CA PHE A 424 20.92 -13.84 16.92
C PHE A 424 20.40 -13.41 18.29
N GLU A 425 20.96 -12.33 18.80
CA GLU A 425 20.50 -11.58 19.96
C GLU A 425 20.53 -10.10 19.60
N GLU A 426 19.39 -9.42 19.73
CA GLU A 426 19.21 -8.04 19.31
C GLU A 426 18.70 -7.20 20.49
N PRO A 427 19.46 -6.20 20.96
CA PRO A 427 19.03 -5.33 22.05
C PRO A 427 17.76 -4.55 21.69
N CYS A 428 16.68 -4.77 22.44
CA CYS A 428 15.41 -4.09 22.23
C CYS A 428 14.60 -3.97 23.52
N ARG A 429 13.76 -2.95 23.61
CA ARG A 429 12.73 -2.84 24.65
C ARG A 429 11.35 -3.17 24.11
N PHE A 430 11.15 -2.92 22.82
CA PHE A 430 9.91 -3.19 22.12
C PHE A 430 10.24 -3.89 20.82
N ALA A 431 9.43 -4.87 20.47
CA ALA A 431 9.51 -5.51 19.17
C ALA A 431 8.11 -5.82 18.67
N VAL A 432 7.93 -5.80 17.35
CA VAL A 432 6.69 -6.21 16.70
C VAL A 432 7.01 -6.92 15.39
N ARG A 433 6.34 -8.03 15.13
CA ARG A 433 6.45 -8.74 13.85
C ARG A 433 5.89 -7.85 12.73
N ALA A 434 6.55 -7.84 11.58
CA ALA A 434 6.08 -7.09 10.41
C ALA A 434 4.67 -7.56 10.01
N TRP A 435 3.87 -6.62 9.51
CA TRP A 435 2.48 -6.89 9.11
C TRP A 435 2.40 -8.00 8.06
N ASN A 436 3.28 -7.92 7.06
CA ASN A 436 3.43 -8.94 6.02
C ASN A 436 4.78 -9.62 6.17
N GLY A 437 4.76 -10.92 6.49
CA GLY A 437 5.95 -11.76 6.58
C GLY A 437 6.40 -12.04 8.01
N ASP A 438 7.67 -12.39 8.13
CA ASP A 438 8.27 -12.93 9.35
C ASP A 438 9.34 -11.99 9.92
N ASP A 439 9.73 -10.94 9.18
CA ASP A 439 10.68 -9.91 9.64
C ASP A 439 10.22 -9.26 10.95
N LEU A 440 11.19 -8.78 11.74
CA LEU A 440 10.93 -8.16 13.03
C LEU A 440 11.33 -6.69 13.03
N PHE A 441 10.45 -5.81 13.51
CA PHE A 441 10.82 -4.45 13.88
C PHE A 441 11.20 -4.42 15.37
N VAL A 442 12.35 -3.85 15.69
CA VAL A 442 12.87 -3.73 17.06
C VAL A 442 13.19 -2.28 17.38
N SER A 443 12.80 -1.83 18.59
CA SER A 443 13.18 -0.52 19.13
C SER A 443 14.02 -0.71 20.38
N GLY A 444 15.31 -0.42 20.27
CA GLY A 444 16.28 -0.40 21.35
C GLY A 444 16.48 0.99 21.95
N ALA A 445 17.42 1.10 22.90
CA ALA A 445 17.69 2.34 23.62
C ALA A 445 18.03 3.52 22.70
N ASP A 446 18.76 3.26 21.62
CA ASP A 446 19.26 4.27 20.69
C ASP A 446 18.97 3.94 19.21
N SER A 447 18.12 2.96 18.94
CA SER A 447 17.85 2.53 17.57
C SER A 447 16.45 1.99 17.31
N LEU A 448 16.07 2.08 16.04
CA LEU A 448 14.98 1.33 15.43
C LEU A 448 15.60 0.50 14.31
N ALA A 449 15.33 -0.80 14.26
CA ALA A 449 15.82 -1.66 13.20
C ALA A 449 14.70 -2.57 12.68
N ARG A 450 14.87 -3.03 11.45
CA ARG A 450 14.14 -4.17 10.90
C ARG A 450 15.14 -5.29 10.71
N ILE A 451 14.88 -6.45 11.29
CA ILE A 451 15.79 -7.60 11.26
C ILE A 451 15.12 -8.79 10.57
N ASP A 452 15.93 -9.55 9.83
CA ASP A 452 15.57 -10.86 9.33
C ASP A 452 15.72 -11.89 10.47
N PRO A 453 14.65 -12.54 10.94
CA PRO A 453 14.75 -13.44 12.07
C PRO A 453 15.53 -14.73 11.74
N LEU A 454 15.68 -15.11 10.47
CA LEU A 454 16.40 -16.34 10.11
C LEU A 454 17.91 -16.17 10.21
N THR A 455 18.41 -14.95 10.01
CA THR A 455 19.85 -14.65 9.96
C THR A 455 20.30 -13.72 11.08
N GLY A 456 19.37 -13.00 11.71
CA GLY A 456 19.69 -11.89 12.62
C GLY A 456 20.13 -10.63 11.91
N ALA A 457 20.28 -10.65 10.58
CA ALA A 457 20.81 -9.52 9.84
C ALA A 457 19.80 -8.36 9.85
N ALA A 458 20.28 -7.17 10.20
CA ALA A 458 19.49 -5.95 10.09
C ALA A 458 19.30 -5.59 8.62
N ARG A 459 18.04 -5.65 8.14
CA ARG A 459 17.64 -5.09 6.84
C ARG A 459 17.97 -3.61 6.77
N TRP A 460 17.75 -2.89 7.87
CA TRP A 460 18.20 -1.51 8.06
C TRP A 460 18.23 -1.19 9.56
N ARG A 461 19.00 -0.16 9.93
CA ARG A 461 19.04 0.39 11.28
C ARG A 461 19.07 1.92 11.26
N ARG A 462 18.22 2.52 12.08
CA ARG A 462 18.17 3.97 12.30
C ARG A 462 18.55 4.32 13.71
N ARG A 463 19.30 5.42 13.85
CA ARG A 463 19.56 5.99 15.16
C ARG A 463 18.30 6.68 15.66
N MET A 464 17.90 6.36 16.88
CA MET A 464 16.75 6.93 17.56
C MET A 464 17.18 7.46 18.93
N PRO A 465 16.53 8.49 19.47
CA PRO A 465 16.92 9.05 20.75
C PRO A 465 16.49 8.19 21.95
N ALA A 466 15.55 7.27 21.78
CA ALA A 466 14.99 6.43 22.84
C ALA A 466 14.29 5.19 22.27
N ALA A 467 14.14 4.15 23.09
CA ALA A 467 13.21 3.07 22.80
C ALA A 467 11.76 3.56 22.86
N ALA A 468 10.91 3.05 21.97
CA ALA A 468 9.49 3.39 21.98
C ALA A 468 8.62 2.24 21.48
N GLU A 469 7.36 2.26 21.92
CA GLU A 469 6.35 1.27 21.52
C GLU A 469 6.13 1.26 20.00
N LEU A 470 5.86 0.06 19.47
CA LEU A 470 5.76 -0.20 18.04
C LEU A 470 4.40 -0.82 17.69
N TRP A 471 3.84 -0.40 16.55
CA TRP A 471 2.67 -1.04 15.94
C TRP A 471 2.96 -1.34 14.47
N ALA A 472 2.79 -2.59 14.07
CA ALA A 472 2.95 -2.98 12.68
C ALA A 472 1.84 -2.39 11.80
N LEU A 473 2.21 -1.96 10.59
CA LEU A 473 1.27 -1.50 9.57
C LEU A 473 1.57 -2.14 8.22
N PRO A 474 0.60 -2.20 7.31
CA PRO A 474 0.88 -2.51 5.91
C PRO A 474 1.95 -1.55 5.37
N GLY A 475 3.08 -2.08 4.92
CA GLY A 475 4.17 -1.29 4.34
C GLY A 475 5.14 -0.65 5.34
N GLY A 476 5.12 -1.03 6.63
CA GLY A 476 6.10 -0.55 7.61
C GLY A 476 5.68 -0.66 9.08
N VAL A 477 6.15 0.29 9.90
CA VAL A 477 5.93 0.31 11.35
C VAL A 477 5.63 1.73 11.84
N ILE A 478 4.74 1.84 12.82
CA ILE A 478 4.53 3.05 13.62
C ILE A 478 5.34 2.93 14.90
N ARG A 479 6.03 4.02 15.23
CA ARG A 479 6.76 4.17 16.48
C ARG A 479 6.15 5.31 17.30
N ALA A 480 5.95 5.07 18.59
CA ALA A 480 5.56 6.13 19.52
C ALA A 480 6.70 7.16 19.67
N SER A 481 6.35 8.43 19.77
CA SER A 481 7.30 9.50 20.09
C SER A 481 6.77 10.32 21.26
N THR A 482 7.62 11.13 21.88
CA THR A 482 7.24 11.98 23.02
C THR A 482 6.06 12.91 22.72
N SER A 483 5.85 13.29 21.46
CA SER A 483 4.82 14.23 21.02
C SER A 483 3.72 13.64 20.12
N GLY A 484 3.77 12.34 19.81
CA GLY A 484 2.83 11.69 18.89
C GLY A 484 3.40 10.43 18.26
N LEU A 485 3.34 10.34 16.93
CA LEU A 485 3.69 9.14 16.17
C LEU A 485 4.63 9.43 14.99
N GLU A 486 5.45 8.45 14.66
CA GLU A 486 6.32 8.43 13.50
C GLU A 486 6.05 7.15 12.70
N ARG A 487 5.93 7.28 11.37
CA ARG A 487 5.82 6.12 10.48
C ARG A 487 7.14 5.90 9.75
N PHE A 488 7.62 4.66 9.82
CA PHE A 488 8.76 4.19 9.05
C PHE A 488 8.26 3.18 8.02
N SER A 489 8.73 3.32 6.79
CA SER A 489 8.45 2.35 5.74
C SER A 489 9.20 1.04 5.98
N ASP A 490 8.81 0.02 5.23
CA ASP A 490 9.52 -1.25 5.16
C ASP A 490 11.01 -1.12 4.83
N ALA A 491 11.41 -0.08 4.10
CA ALA A 491 12.79 0.25 3.75
C ALA A 491 13.50 1.15 4.79
N GLY A 492 12.84 1.53 5.87
CA GLY A 492 13.42 2.36 6.94
C GLY A 492 13.26 3.86 6.73
N THR A 493 12.84 4.35 5.56
CA THR A 493 12.57 5.78 5.37
C THR A 493 11.43 6.28 6.27
N GLN A 494 11.59 7.46 6.89
CA GLN A 494 10.53 8.06 7.68
C GLN A 494 9.49 8.65 6.73
N ALA A 495 8.32 8.00 6.64
CA ALA A 495 7.25 8.41 5.75
C ALA A 495 6.63 9.74 6.22
N TRP A 496 6.32 9.83 7.51
CA TRP A 496 5.74 11.00 8.13
C TRP A 496 5.93 11.01 9.66
N ARG A 497 5.68 12.17 10.27
CA ARG A 497 5.56 12.37 11.72
C ARG A 497 4.29 13.17 12.00
N SER A 498 3.50 12.73 12.98
CA SER A 498 2.26 13.38 13.38
C SER A 498 2.27 13.69 14.87
N ARG A 499 1.94 14.92 15.24
CA ARG A 499 1.81 15.32 16.65
C ARG A 499 0.40 14.99 17.12
N LEU A 500 0.30 14.29 18.24
CA LEU A 500 -0.99 13.94 18.82
C LEU A 500 -1.27 14.84 20.03
N PRO A 501 -2.49 15.39 20.16
CA PRO A 501 -2.85 16.27 21.28
C PRO A 501 -2.70 15.63 22.67
N GLY A 502 -2.74 14.29 22.74
CA GLY A 502 -2.56 13.50 23.97
C GLY A 502 -1.14 12.96 24.18
N GLY A 503 -0.19 13.25 23.29
CA GLY A 503 1.11 12.58 23.26
C GLY A 503 1.05 11.18 22.66
N ALA A 504 2.00 10.31 23.03
CA ALA A 504 2.04 8.92 22.58
C ALA A 504 0.72 8.18 22.91
N PRO A 505 0.12 7.47 21.95
CA PRO A 505 -1.04 6.65 22.21
C PRO A 505 -0.66 5.41 23.03
N THR A 506 -1.63 4.86 23.74
CA THR A 506 -1.50 3.58 24.46
C THR A 506 -1.99 2.40 23.62
N GLU A 507 -2.74 2.67 22.56
CA GLU A 507 -3.26 1.67 21.63
C GLU A 507 -3.40 2.30 20.25
N ALA A 508 -3.02 1.55 19.21
CA ALA A 508 -3.21 1.96 17.82
C ALA A 508 -3.66 0.77 16.97
N ILE A 509 -4.62 1.00 16.08
CA ILE A 509 -5.14 -0.01 15.15
C ILE A 509 -5.32 0.56 13.75
N HIS A 510 -5.05 -0.27 12.75
CA HIS A 510 -5.31 0.04 11.35
C HIS A 510 -6.72 -0.38 10.93
N ALA A 511 -7.43 0.51 10.26
CA ALA A 511 -8.75 0.28 9.68
C ALA A 511 -8.82 0.97 8.31
N GLU A 512 -8.70 0.19 7.22
CA GLU A 512 -8.90 0.66 5.83
C GLU A 512 -8.13 1.94 5.44
N GLY A 513 -6.82 1.99 5.73
CA GLY A 513 -6.02 3.19 5.41
C GLY A 513 -6.13 4.30 6.45
N VAL A 514 -6.89 4.08 7.53
CA VAL A 514 -6.92 4.95 8.71
C VAL A 514 -6.17 4.29 9.87
N LEU A 515 -5.35 5.08 10.56
CA LEU A 515 -4.72 4.71 11.82
C LEU A 515 -5.50 5.35 12.98
N ALA A 516 -6.24 4.55 13.73
CA ALA A 516 -6.95 4.99 14.92
C ALA A 516 -6.05 4.84 16.15
N CYS A 517 -5.88 5.92 16.91
CA CYS A 517 -4.96 6.03 18.03
C CYS A 517 -5.73 6.44 19.29
N ALA A 518 -5.70 5.60 20.32
CA ALA A 518 -6.27 5.90 21.63
C ALA A 518 -5.19 6.29 22.63
N GLY A 519 -5.39 7.38 23.37
CA GLY A 519 -4.48 7.81 24.43
C GLY A 519 -5.02 9.01 25.23
N ARG A 520 -4.77 9.02 26.54
CA ARG A 520 -5.15 10.10 27.49
C ARG A 520 -6.58 10.64 27.33
N GLY A 521 -7.56 9.75 27.11
CA GLY A 521 -8.97 10.14 26.98
C GLY A 521 -9.34 10.74 25.62
N VAL A 522 -8.49 10.56 24.61
CA VAL A 522 -8.74 11.00 23.24
C VAL A 522 -8.58 9.81 22.29
N LEU A 523 -9.51 9.70 21.34
CA LEU A 523 -9.39 8.87 20.16
C LEU A 523 -9.13 9.78 18.95
N THR A 524 -8.03 9.56 18.25
CA THR A 524 -7.63 10.34 17.07
C THR A 524 -7.49 9.41 15.88
N ALA A 525 -7.99 9.81 14.71
CA ALA A 525 -7.70 9.13 13.46
C ALA A 525 -6.73 9.94 12.62
N LEU A 526 -5.75 9.23 12.08
CA LEU A 526 -4.81 9.74 11.10
C LEU A 526 -5.01 8.99 9.79
N ASP A 527 -4.80 9.66 8.68
CA ASP A 527 -4.55 9.00 7.41
C ASP A 527 -3.27 8.17 7.55
N ALA A 528 -3.34 6.86 7.31
CA ALA A 528 -2.21 5.98 7.51
C ALA A 528 -1.07 6.29 6.51
N ALA A 529 -1.37 6.80 5.31
CA ALA A 529 -0.40 7.05 4.25
C ALA A 529 0.43 8.30 4.51
N ASP A 530 -0.16 9.38 5.02
CA ASP A 530 0.52 10.67 5.21
C ASP A 530 0.54 11.21 6.65
N GLY A 531 -0.16 10.56 7.59
CA GLY A 531 -0.20 10.93 9.00
C GLY A 531 -1.06 12.15 9.31
N ARG A 532 -1.78 12.69 8.32
CA ARG A 532 -2.67 13.85 8.48
C ARG A 532 -3.82 13.50 9.43
N PRO A 533 -4.10 14.34 10.44
CA PRO A 533 -5.26 14.12 11.29
C PRO A 533 -6.55 14.25 10.48
N LEU A 534 -7.37 13.21 10.52
CA LEU A 534 -8.68 13.18 9.86
C LEU A 534 -9.75 13.72 10.81
N TRP A 535 -9.77 13.20 12.03
CA TRP A 535 -10.71 13.61 13.06
C TRP A 535 -10.18 13.29 14.46
N LYS A 536 -10.81 13.89 15.47
CA LYS A 536 -10.48 13.73 16.88
C LYS A 536 -11.76 13.65 17.71
N ARG A 537 -11.75 12.80 18.73
CA ARG A 537 -12.86 12.63 19.67
C ARG A 537 -12.37 12.49 21.10
N ARG A 538 -13.10 13.09 22.04
CA ARG A 538 -12.91 12.81 23.48
C ARG A 538 -13.60 11.49 23.80
N ALA A 539 -12.81 10.50 24.17
CA ALA A 539 -13.28 9.17 24.54
C ALA A 539 -12.18 8.48 25.36
N ARG A 540 -12.51 8.00 26.56
CA ARG A 540 -11.64 7.10 27.31
C ARG A 540 -11.78 5.70 26.74
N VAL A 541 -11.04 5.42 25.68
CA VAL A 541 -11.05 4.11 25.04
C VAL A 541 -10.36 3.08 25.95
N LEU A 542 -11.01 1.93 26.12
CA LEU A 542 -10.54 0.77 26.88
C LEU A 542 -10.04 -0.35 25.96
N ALA A 543 -10.61 -0.45 24.76
CA ALA A 543 -10.19 -1.37 23.70
C ALA A 543 -10.66 -0.87 22.33
N LEU A 544 -9.90 -1.18 21.29
CA LEU A 544 -10.26 -0.95 19.88
C LEU A 544 -10.37 -2.27 19.12
N ALA A 545 -11.28 -2.30 18.14
CA ALA A 545 -11.34 -3.32 17.13
C ALA A 545 -11.73 -2.70 15.78
N SER A 546 -11.33 -3.33 14.68
CA SER A 546 -11.66 -2.86 13.34
C SER A 546 -12.35 -3.96 12.52
N SER A 547 -13.19 -3.52 11.60
CA SER A 547 -13.84 -4.35 10.58
C SER A 547 -14.02 -3.49 9.32
N PRO A 548 -14.29 -4.10 8.15
CA PRO A 548 -14.49 -3.31 6.94
C PRO A 548 -15.55 -2.21 7.13
N GLY A 549 -15.20 -0.97 6.79
CA GLY A 549 -15.99 0.24 6.94
C GLY A 549 -16.22 0.74 8.37
N ARG A 550 -15.70 0.08 9.41
CA ARG A 550 -16.04 0.41 10.81
C ARG A 550 -14.88 0.25 11.79
N LEU A 551 -14.70 1.28 12.60
CA LEU A 551 -13.92 1.24 13.84
C LEU A 551 -14.87 1.05 15.01
N VAL A 552 -14.66 0.03 15.82
CA VAL A 552 -15.42 -0.23 17.05
C VAL A 552 -14.56 0.10 18.25
N ALA A 553 -15.07 0.93 19.15
CA ALA A 553 -14.38 1.29 20.38
C ALA A 553 -15.22 0.95 21.60
N LEU A 554 -14.61 0.30 22.58
CA LEU A 554 -15.14 0.17 23.92
C LEU A 554 -14.66 1.37 24.72
N CYS A 555 -15.57 2.18 25.24
CA CYS A 555 -15.26 3.42 25.94
C CYS A 555 -15.72 3.35 27.40
N GLY A 556 -14.84 3.75 28.32
CA GLY A 556 -15.15 3.91 29.73
C GLY A 556 -15.77 5.28 30.01
N GLY A 557 -16.91 5.30 30.72
CA GLY A 557 -17.60 6.52 31.15
C GLY A 557 -17.53 6.74 32.66
N ALA A 558 -17.55 8.01 33.10
CA ALA A 558 -17.79 8.37 34.49
C ALA A 558 -19.29 8.32 34.80
N ARG A 559 -19.86 7.11 34.86
CA ARG A 559 -21.29 6.80 35.09
C ARG A 559 -22.27 7.42 34.05
N PRO A 560 -23.32 6.70 33.63
CA PRO A 560 -23.83 5.47 34.23
C PRO A 560 -23.31 4.15 33.60
N ALA A 561 -22.62 4.16 32.44
CA ALA A 561 -22.25 2.94 31.74
C ALA A 561 -20.99 3.08 30.87
N ASN A 562 -20.29 1.96 30.63
CA ASN A 562 -19.36 1.85 29.51
C ASN A 562 -20.16 1.91 28.20
N LEU A 563 -19.56 2.44 27.13
CA LEU A 563 -20.21 2.59 25.84
C LEU A 563 -19.49 1.72 24.81
N LEU A 564 -20.26 0.99 24.01
CA LEU A 564 -19.78 0.46 22.74
C LEU A 564 -20.17 1.43 21.64
N ILE A 565 -19.19 1.91 20.88
CA ILE A 565 -19.43 2.83 19.77
C ILE A 565 -18.86 2.27 18.49
N ALA A 566 -19.63 2.34 17.40
CA ALA A 566 -19.10 2.17 16.05
C ALA A 566 -18.98 3.51 15.37
N ILE A 567 -17.84 3.70 14.73
CA ILE A 567 -17.41 4.94 14.12
C ILE A 567 -17.00 4.64 12.68
N ASP A 568 -17.41 5.51 11.77
CA ASP A 568 -16.87 5.55 10.42
C ASP A 568 -15.38 5.96 10.49
N PRO A 569 -14.43 5.10 10.06
CA PRO A 569 -13.01 5.35 10.28
C PRO A 569 -12.52 6.61 9.56
N HIS A 570 -13.12 7.01 8.44
CA HIS A 570 -12.65 8.14 7.63
C HIS A 570 -13.16 9.49 8.16
N SER A 571 -14.42 9.56 8.57
CA SER A 571 -15.09 10.81 8.97
C SER A 571 -15.18 11.01 10.48
N GLY A 572 -15.06 9.94 11.28
CA GLY A 572 -15.25 10.01 12.72
C GLY A 572 -16.72 10.10 13.14
N ARG A 573 -17.65 9.97 12.18
CA ARG A 573 -19.09 9.96 12.43
C ARG A 573 -19.47 8.71 13.21
N VAL A 574 -20.24 8.88 14.28
CA VAL A 574 -20.86 7.75 14.98
C VAL A 574 -21.91 7.15 14.09
N LEU A 575 -21.75 5.87 13.82
CA LEU A 575 -22.77 5.09 13.12
C LEU A 575 -23.84 4.65 14.12
N TRP A 576 -23.42 4.20 15.30
CA TRP A 576 -24.29 3.88 16.42
C TRP A 576 -23.51 3.87 17.74
N GLU A 577 -24.24 3.98 18.84
CA GLU A 577 -23.72 3.87 20.20
C GLU A 577 -24.65 3.01 21.06
N ARG A 578 -24.07 2.25 21.99
CA ARG A 578 -24.80 1.37 22.89
C ARG A 578 -24.26 1.46 24.32
N PRO A 579 -25.13 1.73 25.31
CA PRO A 579 -24.75 1.55 26.70
C PRO A 579 -24.56 0.07 26.98
N LEU A 580 -23.48 -0.23 27.69
CA LEU A 580 -23.18 -1.57 28.17
C LEU A 580 -23.53 -1.70 29.64
N PRO A 581 -23.87 -2.91 30.11
CA PRO A 581 -24.02 -3.19 31.53
C PRO A 581 -22.77 -2.78 32.32
N GLN A 582 -22.96 -2.40 33.59
CA GLN A 582 -21.85 -2.12 34.50
C GLN A 582 -20.93 -3.34 34.63
N GLY A 583 -19.63 -3.09 34.82
CA GLY A 583 -18.62 -4.15 34.91
C GLY A 583 -18.23 -4.77 33.56
N SER A 584 -18.38 -4.04 32.45
CA SER A 584 -17.86 -4.47 31.15
C SER A 584 -16.33 -4.42 31.12
N GLU A 585 -15.70 -5.51 30.69
CA GLU A 585 -14.23 -5.67 30.67
C GLU A 585 -13.65 -5.25 29.33
N ALA A 586 -12.33 -5.02 29.28
CA ALA A 586 -11.59 -4.71 28.06
C ALA A 586 -11.42 -5.94 27.13
N ALA A 587 -12.48 -6.73 26.95
CA ALA A 587 -12.54 -7.86 26.04
C ALA A 587 -13.47 -7.51 24.87
N LEU A 588 -12.92 -6.83 23.87
CA LEU A 588 -13.61 -6.50 22.61
C LEU A 588 -12.99 -7.31 21.47
N CYS A 589 -13.81 -8.00 20.69
CA CYS A 589 -13.41 -8.55 19.40
C CYS A 589 -14.53 -8.37 18.37
N VAL A 590 -14.18 -8.51 17.10
CA VAL A 590 -15.16 -8.56 16.00
C VAL A 590 -15.14 -9.95 15.39
N TRP A 591 -16.32 -10.50 15.14
CA TRP A 591 -16.49 -11.78 14.48
C TRP A 591 -17.73 -11.75 13.60
N THR A 592 -17.61 -12.18 12.35
CA THR A 592 -18.66 -12.09 11.33
C THR A 592 -19.17 -10.63 11.16
N ASP A 593 -20.46 -10.38 11.37
CA ASP A 593 -21.10 -9.05 11.37
C ASP A 593 -21.43 -8.59 12.80
N SER A 594 -20.61 -8.95 13.79
CA SER A 594 -20.88 -8.62 15.20
C SER A 594 -19.64 -8.14 15.97
N ALA A 595 -19.82 -7.08 16.74
CA ALA A 595 -18.92 -6.69 17.83
C ALA A 595 -19.30 -7.48 19.09
N LEU A 596 -18.32 -8.13 19.69
CA LEU A 596 -18.49 -9.04 20.83
C LEU A 596 -17.81 -8.48 22.06
N ILE A 597 -18.52 -8.48 23.18
CA ILE A 597 -18.02 -7.96 24.45
C ILE A 597 -18.39 -8.92 25.57
N VAL A 598 -17.46 -9.10 26.51
CA VAL A 598 -17.74 -9.74 27.80
C VAL A 598 -18.11 -8.67 28.83
N SER A 599 -19.26 -8.83 29.46
CA SER A 599 -19.80 -7.89 30.45
C SER A 599 -20.41 -8.56 31.68
N GLY A 600 -20.54 -7.82 32.78
CA GLY A 600 -21.28 -8.22 34.00
C GLY A 600 -20.43 -8.85 35.10
N GLU A 601 -20.57 -8.41 36.35
CA GLU A 601 -19.66 -8.79 37.46
C GLU A 601 -19.89 -10.20 38.05
N ARG A 602 -21.14 -10.65 38.17
CA ARG A 602 -21.50 -11.92 38.84
C ARG A 602 -21.79 -13.07 37.87
N ARG A 603 -22.43 -12.78 36.75
CA ARG A 603 -22.65 -13.71 35.63
C ARG A 603 -22.12 -13.02 34.39
N ARG A 604 -21.00 -13.53 33.88
CA ARG A 604 -20.35 -12.98 32.70
C ARG A 604 -21.22 -13.30 31.49
N GLU A 605 -21.67 -12.26 30.81
CA GLU A 605 -22.46 -12.36 29.60
C GLU A 605 -21.61 -11.91 28.42
N LEU A 606 -21.50 -12.80 27.44
CA LEU A 606 -21.05 -12.48 26.10
C LEU A 606 -22.21 -11.81 25.36
N THR A 607 -22.06 -10.53 25.06
CA THR A 607 -23.03 -9.76 24.28
C THR A 607 -22.51 -9.59 22.86
N ALA A 608 -23.34 -9.92 21.87
CA ALA A 608 -23.10 -9.64 20.47
C ALA A 608 -23.96 -8.46 20.00
N ALA A 609 -23.32 -7.40 19.54
CA ALA A 609 -23.96 -6.26 18.89
C ALA A 609 -23.69 -6.31 17.38
N ARG A 610 -24.73 -6.19 16.56
CA ARG A 610 -24.60 -6.19 15.10
C ARG A 610 -23.79 -4.98 14.65
N LEU A 611 -22.82 -5.17 13.75
CA LEU A 611 -21.98 -4.06 13.30
C LEU A 611 -22.75 -3.01 12.50
N GLY A 612 -23.85 -3.39 11.84
CA GLY A 612 -24.70 -2.49 11.05
C GLY A 612 -25.35 -1.37 11.85
N ASP A 613 -25.95 -1.70 12.99
CA ASP A 613 -26.87 -0.82 13.74
C ASP A 613 -26.70 -0.90 15.26
N GLY A 614 -25.74 -1.69 15.74
CA GLY A 614 -25.48 -1.93 17.15
C GLY A 614 -26.60 -2.69 17.86
N THR A 615 -27.60 -3.22 17.16
CA THR A 615 -28.69 -3.98 17.80
C THR A 615 -28.13 -5.25 18.41
N ARG A 616 -28.64 -5.63 19.59
CA ARG A 616 -28.21 -6.86 20.25
C ARG A 616 -28.68 -8.07 19.44
N ARG A 617 -27.73 -8.84 18.92
CA ARG A 617 -27.99 -10.10 18.21
C ARG A 617 -28.29 -11.24 19.18
N PHE A 618 -27.47 -11.38 20.22
CA PHE A 618 -27.68 -12.32 21.32
C PHE A 618 -26.96 -11.86 22.60
N SER A 619 -27.36 -12.45 23.73
CA SER A 619 -26.59 -12.45 24.97
C SER A 619 -26.50 -13.88 25.49
N THR A 620 -25.31 -14.29 25.90
CA THR A 620 -25.03 -15.67 26.34
C THR A 620 -24.25 -15.63 27.64
N ALA A 621 -24.80 -16.24 28.69
CA ALA A 621 -24.05 -16.47 29.92
C ALA A 621 -22.92 -17.46 29.65
N LEU A 622 -21.69 -17.07 29.97
CA LEU A 622 -20.54 -17.97 29.86
C LEU A 622 -20.63 -19.06 30.95
N PRO A 623 -20.23 -20.31 30.64
CA PRO A 623 -20.44 -21.44 31.54
C PRO A 623 -19.44 -21.50 32.70
N PHE A 624 -18.48 -20.58 32.78
CA PHE A 624 -17.44 -20.54 33.80
C PHE A 624 -17.37 -19.15 34.48
N PRO A 625 -16.95 -19.10 35.76
CA PRO A 625 -16.80 -17.85 36.50
C PRO A 625 -15.51 -17.10 36.14
N GLY A 626 -15.40 -15.84 36.55
CA GLY A 626 -14.15 -15.07 36.49
C GLY A 626 -14.02 -14.16 35.25
N HIS A 627 -12.79 -13.74 34.95
CA HIS A 627 -12.47 -12.97 33.75
C HIS A 627 -12.55 -13.86 32.51
N ALA A 628 -13.09 -13.35 31.40
CA ALA A 628 -13.10 -14.11 30.15
C ALA A 628 -12.47 -13.33 29.00
N LEU A 629 -11.72 -14.05 28.18
CA LEU A 629 -11.08 -13.53 26.99
C LEU A 629 -11.73 -14.15 25.75
N LEU A 630 -11.80 -13.38 24.68
CA LEU A 630 -12.37 -13.82 23.42
C LEU A 630 -11.27 -13.97 22.38
N VAL A 631 -11.35 -15.05 21.61
CA VAL A 631 -10.61 -15.22 20.36
C VAL A 631 -11.57 -15.69 19.28
N ALA A 632 -11.39 -15.18 18.07
CA ALA A 632 -12.21 -15.54 16.93
C ALA A 632 -11.36 -15.60 15.67
N ASP A 633 -11.70 -16.54 14.78
CA ASP A 633 -11.24 -16.62 13.41
C ASP A 633 -12.45 -16.78 12.47
N GLU A 634 -12.24 -17.09 11.19
CA GLU A 634 -13.34 -17.31 10.24
C GLU A 634 -14.25 -18.49 10.59
N GLN A 635 -13.81 -19.44 11.43
CA GLN A 635 -14.46 -20.72 11.68
C GLN A 635 -15.07 -20.86 13.09
N ALA A 636 -14.50 -20.17 14.08
CA ALA A 636 -14.87 -20.34 15.47
C ALA A 636 -14.75 -19.05 16.30
N LEU A 637 -15.68 -18.92 17.24
CA LEU A 637 -15.59 -18.00 18.38
C LEU A 637 -15.41 -18.84 19.65
N ILE A 638 -14.29 -18.61 20.34
CA ILE A 638 -13.97 -19.29 21.60
C ILE A 638 -13.83 -18.24 22.70
N ALA A 639 -14.59 -18.45 23.78
CA ALA A 639 -14.38 -17.75 25.04
C ALA A 639 -13.51 -18.63 25.95
N THR A 640 -12.50 -18.03 26.56
CA THR A 640 -11.64 -18.70 27.55
C THR A 640 -11.77 -18.06 28.92
N GLY A 641 -11.72 -18.89 29.96
CA GLY A 641 -11.80 -18.49 31.37
C GLY A 641 -10.65 -19.03 32.20
N PRO A 642 -10.70 -18.83 33.53
CA PRO A 642 -9.70 -19.35 34.46
C PRO A 642 -9.54 -20.88 34.37
N GLY A 643 -8.38 -21.40 34.75
CA GLY A 643 -8.06 -22.83 34.71
C GLY A 643 -8.04 -23.42 33.29
N GLY A 644 -8.00 -22.59 32.25
CA GLY A 644 -8.14 -23.05 30.88
C GLY A 644 -9.55 -23.56 30.55
N ALA A 645 -10.57 -23.07 31.25
CA ALA A 645 -11.96 -23.25 30.85
C ALA A 645 -12.17 -22.64 29.46
N ALA A 646 -13.00 -23.28 28.64
CA ALA A 646 -13.25 -22.81 27.27
C ALA A 646 -14.67 -23.14 26.83
N ALA A 647 -15.25 -22.30 25.99
CA ALA A 647 -16.54 -22.55 25.37
C ALA A 647 -16.53 -22.06 23.93
N ARG A 648 -17.03 -22.88 23.00
CA ARG A 648 -17.32 -22.43 21.63
C ARG A 648 -18.73 -21.90 21.55
N ILE A 649 -18.87 -20.70 21.01
CA ILE A 649 -20.16 -20.05 20.80
C ILE A 649 -20.46 -20.03 19.30
N ASP A 650 -21.66 -20.47 18.91
CA ASP A 650 -22.14 -20.40 17.53
C ASP A 650 -22.63 -18.97 17.16
N GLU A 651 -22.91 -18.73 15.88
CA GLU A 651 -23.40 -17.42 15.41
C GLU A 651 -24.77 -16.98 16.00
N ARG A 652 -25.48 -17.90 16.66
CA ARG A 652 -26.75 -17.63 17.34
C ARG A 652 -26.56 -17.43 18.84
N GLY A 653 -25.33 -17.48 19.34
CA GLY A 653 -25.01 -17.35 20.75
C GLY A 653 -25.17 -18.64 21.56
N ARG A 654 -25.34 -19.80 20.93
CA ARG A 654 -25.45 -21.07 21.67
C ARG A 654 -24.07 -21.64 21.95
N ILE A 655 -23.88 -22.17 23.16
CA ILE A 655 -22.68 -22.93 23.51
C ILE A 655 -22.73 -24.25 22.75
N ALA A 656 -21.86 -24.41 21.75
CA ALA A 656 -21.75 -25.63 20.96
C ALA A 656 -21.03 -26.74 21.74
N TRP A 657 -20.02 -26.38 22.54
CA TRP A 657 -19.35 -27.24 23.49
C TRP A 657 -18.68 -26.38 24.57
N GLN A 658 -18.37 -26.99 25.71
CA GLN A 658 -17.65 -26.36 26.80
C GLN A 658 -16.63 -27.32 27.45
N LEU A 659 -15.62 -26.75 28.07
CA LEU A 659 -14.61 -27.41 28.88
C LEU A 659 -14.56 -26.73 30.25
N GLU A 660 -14.78 -27.51 31.31
CA GLU A 660 -14.73 -27.06 32.72
C GLU A 660 -13.32 -26.63 33.12
N PRO A 661 -13.08 -25.70 34.05
CA PRO A 661 -11.72 -25.32 34.46
C PRO A 661 -10.89 -26.52 34.99
N GLU A 662 -9.58 -26.51 34.72
CA GLU A 662 -8.60 -27.45 35.27
C GLU A 662 -7.56 -26.67 36.09
N GLY A 663 -7.93 -26.40 37.35
CA GLY A 663 -7.16 -25.56 38.28
C GLY A 663 -7.59 -24.10 38.30
N ASP A 664 -6.78 -23.26 38.96
CA ASP A 664 -7.14 -21.86 39.29
C ASP A 664 -6.27 -20.82 38.57
N SER A 665 -5.55 -21.21 37.50
CA SER A 665 -4.76 -20.28 36.70
C SER A 665 -5.63 -19.15 36.14
N PRO A 666 -5.10 -17.92 35.99
CA PRO A 666 -5.86 -16.83 35.40
C PRO A 666 -6.29 -17.15 33.96
N ALA A 667 -7.35 -16.49 33.50
CA ALA A 667 -7.84 -16.66 32.15
C ALA A 667 -6.81 -16.16 31.12
N GLU A 668 -6.55 -16.98 30.12
CA GLU A 668 -5.65 -16.65 29.01
C GLU A 668 -6.31 -16.87 27.66
N ARG A 669 -5.95 -16.04 26.68
CA ARG A 669 -6.55 -16.10 25.35
C ARG A 669 -6.06 -17.38 24.66
N ALA A 670 -7.01 -18.17 24.14
CA ALA A 670 -6.65 -19.32 23.30
C ALA A 670 -5.95 -18.85 22.02
N LEU A 671 -5.07 -19.71 21.48
CA LEU A 671 -4.50 -19.51 20.15
C LEU A 671 -5.24 -20.40 19.16
N LEU A 672 -5.74 -19.81 18.08
CA LEU A 672 -6.43 -20.55 17.02
C LEU A 672 -5.48 -20.72 15.83
N GLN A 673 -5.31 -21.97 15.38
CA GLN A 673 -4.52 -22.27 14.19
C GLN A 673 -5.11 -23.49 13.48
N ARG A 674 -5.45 -23.34 12.20
CA ARG A 674 -5.91 -24.44 11.30
C ARG A 674 -7.02 -25.32 11.89
N GLY A 675 -8.01 -24.69 12.54
CA GLY A 675 -9.14 -25.41 13.16
C GLY A 675 -8.79 -26.09 14.50
N VAL A 676 -7.66 -25.74 15.11
CA VAL A 676 -7.23 -26.23 16.42
C VAL A 676 -7.10 -25.05 17.38
N ALA A 677 -7.62 -25.22 18.59
CA ALA A 677 -7.43 -24.30 19.69
C ALA A 677 -6.34 -24.83 20.64
N LEU A 678 -5.37 -23.98 20.96
CA LEU A 678 -4.37 -24.21 21.99
C LEU A 678 -4.82 -23.50 23.27
N LEU A 679 -5.03 -24.28 24.33
CA LEU A 679 -5.51 -23.85 25.64
C LEU A 679 -4.46 -24.15 26.72
N ARG A 680 -4.17 -23.17 27.57
CA ARG A 680 -3.35 -23.38 28.78
C ARG A 680 -4.23 -23.96 29.88
N ARG A 681 -4.15 -25.28 30.05
CA ARG A 681 -5.07 -26.10 30.85
C ARG A 681 -4.35 -27.33 31.39
N GLY A 682 -4.02 -27.35 32.68
CA GLY A 682 -3.27 -28.46 33.30
C GLY A 682 -1.97 -28.82 32.55
N GLY A 683 -1.35 -27.84 31.88
CA GLY A 683 -0.49 -28.08 30.72
C GLY A 683 -0.91 -27.22 29.52
N VAL A 684 -0.71 -27.76 28.32
CA VAL A 684 -1.22 -27.22 27.06
C VAL A 684 -2.07 -28.27 26.37
N LEU A 685 -3.37 -27.98 26.27
CA LEU A 685 -4.34 -28.79 25.55
C LEU A 685 -4.49 -28.24 24.13
N LEU A 686 -4.34 -29.10 23.13
CA LEU A 686 -4.75 -28.83 21.75
C LEU A 686 -6.06 -29.56 21.48
N CYS A 687 -7.10 -28.82 21.10
CA CYS A 687 -8.41 -29.39 20.80
C CYS A 687 -8.97 -28.90 19.45
N GLU A 688 -9.80 -29.72 18.82
CA GLU A 688 -10.52 -29.37 17.60
C GLU A 688 -11.51 -28.23 17.89
N THR A 689 -11.40 -27.10 17.19
CA THR A 689 -12.28 -25.95 17.43
C THR A 689 -13.74 -26.31 17.23
N ALA A 690 -14.06 -27.14 16.24
CA ALA A 690 -15.44 -27.50 15.91
C ALA A 690 -16.15 -28.26 17.04
N SER A 691 -15.47 -29.22 17.69
CA SER A 691 -16.10 -30.15 18.64
C SER A 691 -15.54 -30.13 20.07
N GLY A 692 -14.43 -29.41 20.32
CA GLY A 692 -13.74 -29.42 21.61
C GLY A 692 -13.01 -30.73 21.91
N HIS A 693 -12.85 -31.63 20.94
CA HIS A 693 -12.20 -32.92 21.14
C HIS A 693 -10.70 -32.72 21.35
N GLU A 694 -10.15 -33.33 22.40
CA GLU A 694 -8.71 -33.33 22.67
C GLU A 694 -7.97 -34.05 21.54
N LEU A 695 -7.01 -33.35 20.93
CA LEU A 695 -6.17 -33.87 19.85
C LEU A 695 -4.76 -34.19 20.36
N ALA A 696 -4.24 -33.41 21.29
CA ALA A 696 -2.96 -33.61 21.95
C ALA A 696 -2.87 -32.84 23.26
N ARG A 697 -1.96 -33.28 24.13
CA ARG A 697 -1.56 -32.57 25.34
C ARG A 697 -0.04 -32.45 25.37
N LEU A 698 0.44 -31.25 25.64
CA LEU A 698 1.86 -30.92 25.77
C LEU A 698 2.10 -30.35 27.17
N ALA A 699 3.28 -30.63 27.73
CA ALA A 699 3.69 -30.26 29.08
C ALA A 699 2.80 -30.85 30.21
N SER A 700 3.40 -31.11 31.37
CA SER A 700 2.70 -31.61 32.55
C SER A 700 2.15 -30.50 33.46
N GLY A 701 2.49 -29.24 33.20
CA GLY A 701 2.04 -28.07 33.94
C GLY A 701 1.86 -26.86 33.03
N PRO A 702 1.08 -25.84 33.45
CA PRO A 702 0.77 -24.70 32.62
C PRO A 702 2.06 -23.92 32.31
N PRO A 703 2.41 -23.70 31.03
CA PRO A 703 3.57 -22.88 30.69
C PRO A 703 3.31 -21.42 31.06
N LYS A 704 4.34 -20.59 31.25
CA LYS A 704 4.23 -19.12 31.38
C LYS A 704 3.82 -18.44 30.08
N LEU A 705 4.24 -18.99 28.94
CA LEU A 705 3.89 -18.53 27.60
C LEU A 705 3.76 -19.72 26.65
N ALA A 706 2.83 -19.63 25.71
CA ALA A 706 2.68 -20.58 24.64
C ALA A 706 2.50 -19.84 23.32
N ALA A 707 3.02 -20.42 22.23
CA ALA A 707 2.82 -19.93 20.89
C ALA A 707 2.74 -21.10 19.90
N VAL A 708 1.99 -20.92 18.82
CA VAL A 708 1.81 -21.90 17.75
C VAL A 708 2.21 -21.29 16.41
N ALA A 709 2.98 -22.04 15.61
CA ALA A 709 3.37 -21.65 14.26
C ALA A 709 2.36 -22.17 13.22
N ASP A 710 2.49 -21.66 11.99
CA ASP A 710 1.66 -22.04 10.85
C ASP A 710 1.73 -23.56 10.53
N ASP A 711 2.89 -24.16 10.74
CA ASP A 711 3.13 -25.60 10.57
C ASP A 711 2.62 -26.45 11.76
N MET A 712 1.90 -25.82 12.70
CA MET A 712 1.40 -26.39 13.95
C MET A 712 2.48 -26.75 14.97
N SER A 713 3.73 -26.36 14.77
CA SER A 713 4.77 -26.47 15.80
C SER A 713 4.45 -25.53 16.98
N VAL A 714 4.78 -25.97 18.19
CA VAL A 714 4.43 -25.28 19.43
C VAL A 714 5.69 -24.90 20.20
N ALA A 715 5.81 -23.64 20.60
CA ALA A 715 6.86 -23.15 21.48
C ALA A 715 6.27 -22.85 22.87
N LEU A 716 6.88 -23.38 23.92
CA LEU A 716 6.43 -23.26 25.30
C LEU A 716 7.56 -22.74 26.18
N LEU A 717 7.26 -21.76 27.05
CA LEU A 717 8.15 -21.37 28.15
C LEU A 717 7.52 -21.86 29.46
N ASP A 718 8.23 -22.69 30.22
CA ASP A 718 7.73 -23.19 31.51
C ASP A 718 7.99 -22.22 32.68
N GLU A 719 7.58 -22.61 33.88
CA GLU A 719 7.76 -21.81 35.11
C GLU A 719 9.22 -21.62 35.51
N ASP A 720 10.12 -22.50 35.07
CA ASP A 720 11.56 -22.43 35.32
C ASP A 720 12.30 -21.61 34.25
N ASP A 721 11.56 -20.86 33.43
CA ASP A 721 12.06 -20.06 32.30
C ASP A 721 12.82 -20.92 31.27
N VAL A 722 12.42 -22.19 31.12
CA VAL A 722 12.96 -23.08 30.09
C VAL A 722 12.06 -23.08 28.87
N LEU A 723 12.64 -22.71 27.73
CA LEU A 723 12.00 -22.73 26.42
C LEU A 723 12.09 -24.13 25.82
N SER A 724 10.97 -24.64 25.34
CA SER A 724 10.89 -25.90 24.60
C SER A 724 10.15 -25.73 23.28
N PHE A 725 10.60 -26.43 22.25
CA PHE A 725 9.98 -26.43 20.93
C PHE A 725 9.52 -27.83 20.53
N HIS A 726 8.25 -27.95 20.18
CA HIS A 726 7.58 -29.21 19.87
C HIS A 726 7.10 -29.16 18.42
N ARG A 727 7.65 -30.04 17.58
CA ARG A 727 7.28 -30.14 16.17
C ARG A 727 6.13 -31.12 15.99
N LEU A 728 5.16 -30.77 15.14
CA LEU A 728 4.14 -31.72 14.72
C LEU A 728 4.81 -32.81 13.86
N ALA A 729 4.89 -34.04 14.38
CA ALA A 729 5.54 -35.16 13.70
C ALA A 729 4.60 -35.87 12.74
N THR A 730 3.34 -36.04 13.13
CA THR A 730 2.28 -36.60 12.28
C THR A 730 0.91 -36.26 12.86
N HIS A 731 -0.13 -36.43 12.05
CA HIS A 731 -1.53 -36.34 12.48
C HIS A 731 -2.29 -37.59 12.00
N LEU A 732 -3.26 -38.03 12.80
CA LEU A 732 -4.17 -39.11 12.44
C LEU A 732 -5.54 -38.50 12.15
N SER A 733 -6.04 -38.72 10.94
CA SER A 733 -7.36 -38.26 10.50
C SER A 733 -8.21 -39.43 10.02
N VAL A 734 -9.52 -39.31 10.23
CA VAL A 734 -10.51 -40.24 9.67
C VAL A 734 -11.27 -39.47 8.59
N VAL A 735 -11.25 -40.01 7.37
CA VAL A 735 -11.99 -39.50 6.21
C VAL A 735 -13.42 -40.02 6.27
#